data_AF-A0A1A3QDI7-F1
#
_entry.id   AF-A0A1A3QDI7-F1
#
_cell.length_a   1.000
_cell.length_b   1.000
_cell.length_c   1.000
_cell.angle_alpha   90.00
_cell.angle_beta   90.00
_cell.angle_gamma   90.00
#
_symmetry.space_group_name_H-M   'P 1'
#
loop_
_entity.id
_entity.type
_entity.pdbx_description
1 polymer ?
#
loop_
_entity_poly.entity_id
_entity_poly.type
_entity_poly.pdbx_seq_one_letter_code
_entity_poly.pdbx_strand_id
1 'polypeptide(L)'
;MTMFTRPAHAAEAVTPEYTQADGPRAKRPPAWSLGNWPVRYKVLAIVLVPLLLATAFGGLRVRDAMANSRGLNLAAARTDVLPAITKYMSALDVALLASSTGRDVEGAKKNYEARKYELQQRLADTDVTPDVRSGVSTLLNGGAGLLDKVADNAIGLRDRVTTYAPLLLTAEDVINASVRVGNERIRAEAQALSRAVGARGQMTMQQILVTRGADLPEPQLRTSMITLAGTEPSTLFGMSEVLGAGSPEAKTLQQQMVTRMAIMSDPASVLVDNPDLLRSIQTTDGIAEQVINDATASVTKSVHAEATDRRNAAIVDTALVLAVIVVALLVVLLVARALVRPLRVLRDGALRVAHTDLEEEVARVKAGGAEPIPQPLPVYTTEEIGQVAHAVDELHTQALLLAGDEARLRLLVNDMFETMSRRNRSLVDQQLMLIDRLERNEEDPERLDNLFRLDHLAARLRRNSANLLVLAGAQLARDQRDPVPLSTVINAAVSEVEDYRRVELSALPDCALVGGAAGGVIHLFAELIDNALRYSPPTTTVRISGGRGGDGGVMLRISDSGLGMNDADRRIANMRLRSGSDVTPDNARHMGLFVVGRIAARHGIRVGLRGPAGSEAGAGTTAEVYLPPTVLAGSAASQGRPGSVSSPSTKLANAMATTDPAGGPAAQRDVAEPANQNGAEIPSVTLLPRRNPGSSGITEVPEVPEVPEVPAPAEQLPRRQPRELATPWWEGGQPEPEPQPEPEPQRPRPEPEPQRRPAKPAAVSDTSAFFAARAQAASTPPEAPAPIPSIPKAPPAAKAPEAPADDDVIYRRMLSEMLGDPHDLVNSPDLDWQSVWDRGWSLAAAAEDKPVEAQTEHGLPVREPGARLVPGAANGTGTTEEGRPDDDQGSLVGSNGLARHSAAGRDPEAVRASFSSHFGGVRSGRSHARETSEGSDQE
;
A
#
# COMPACT_ATOMS: atom_id res chain seq x y z
N MET A 1 -44.19 -33.35 -69.17
CA MET A 1 -45.42 -33.50 -68.35
C MET A 1 -45.05 -33.25 -66.89
N THR A 2 -45.99 -32.89 -66.02
CA THR A 2 -45.71 -32.33 -64.68
C THR A 2 -45.49 -33.39 -63.59
N MET A 3 -44.53 -33.15 -62.69
CA MET A 3 -44.78 -32.90 -61.26
C MET A 3 -43.46 -32.73 -60.48
N PHE A 4 -43.22 -31.50 -59.98
CA PHE A 4 -42.36 -31.24 -58.81
C PHE A 4 -43.22 -30.53 -57.77
N THR A 5 -43.72 -31.27 -56.79
CA THR A 5 -44.52 -30.72 -55.68
C THR A 5 -43.59 -30.18 -54.59
N ARG A 6 -43.65 -28.88 -54.32
CA ARG A 6 -43.05 -28.28 -53.13
C ARG A 6 -43.70 -28.88 -51.86
N PRO A 7 -42.93 -29.33 -50.86
CA PRO A 7 -43.45 -29.36 -49.49
C PRO A 7 -43.68 -27.91 -49.04
N ALA A 8 -44.90 -27.59 -48.60
CA ALA A 8 -45.26 -26.26 -48.16
C ALA A 8 -45.24 -26.18 -46.63
N HIS A 9 -44.10 -25.78 -46.06
CA HIS A 9 -44.03 -25.06 -44.79
C HIS A 9 -42.79 -24.18 -44.80
N ALA A 10 -42.95 -22.91 -44.41
CA ALA A 10 -41.80 -22.07 -44.11
C ALA A 10 -41.28 -22.49 -42.74
N ALA A 11 -40.07 -23.07 -42.70
CA ALA A 11 -39.29 -23.04 -41.48
C ALA A 11 -38.89 -21.58 -41.25
N GLU A 12 -39.45 -20.95 -40.21
CA GLU A 12 -38.97 -19.64 -39.79
C GLU A 12 -37.49 -19.76 -39.47
N ALA A 13 -36.68 -18.92 -40.12
CA ALA A 13 -35.29 -18.77 -39.73
C ALA A 13 -35.29 -18.15 -38.34
N VAL A 14 -35.09 -19.00 -37.31
CA VAL A 14 -34.93 -18.56 -35.92
C VAL A 14 -33.70 -17.66 -35.88
N THR A 15 -33.94 -16.37 -36.00
CA THR A 15 -32.97 -15.35 -35.61
C THR A 15 -32.59 -15.66 -34.17
N PRO A 16 -31.29 -15.79 -33.83
CA PRO A 16 -30.88 -15.90 -32.44
C PRO A 16 -31.25 -14.57 -31.77
N GLU A 17 -32.44 -14.53 -31.19
CA GLU A 17 -32.89 -13.43 -30.36
C GLU A 17 -31.96 -13.43 -29.15
N TYR A 18 -30.94 -12.57 -29.21
CA TYR A 18 -30.10 -12.26 -28.07
C TYR A 18 -30.98 -11.56 -27.05
N THR A 19 -31.71 -12.35 -26.26
CA THR A 19 -32.42 -11.92 -25.07
C THR A 19 -31.36 -11.36 -24.12
N GLN A 20 -31.07 -10.07 -24.27
CA GLN A 20 -30.12 -9.35 -23.46
C GLN A 20 -30.72 -9.28 -22.07
N ALA A 21 -30.42 -10.31 -21.26
CA ALA A 21 -30.91 -10.44 -19.91
C ALA A 21 -30.44 -9.21 -19.14
N ASP A 22 -31.35 -8.26 -18.91
CA ASP A 22 -31.10 -6.99 -18.20
C ASP A 22 -30.97 -7.33 -16.71
N GLY A 23 -29.85 -7.98 -16.39
CA GLY A 23 -29.51 -8.48 -15.07
C GLY A 23 -29.57 -7.33 -14.06
N PRO A 24 -30.00 -7.60 -12.82
CA PRO A 24 -30.42 -6.57 -11.89
C PRO A 24 -29.33 -5.51 -11.70
N ARG A 25 -29.53 -4.34 -12.31
CA ARG A 25 -28.55 -3.25 -12.37
C ARG A 25 -28.00 -2.99 -10.97
N ALA A 26 -26.70 -3.28 -10.80
CA ALA A 26 -26.05 -3.28 -9.49
C ALA A 26 -26.27 -1.93 -8.79
N LYS A 27 -27.14 -1.92 -7.77
CA LYS A 27 -27.47 -0.71 -7.01
C LYS A 27 -26.19 -0.21 -6.34
N ARG A 28 -25.70 0.95 -6.77
CA ARG A 28 -24.54 1.60 -6.14
C ARG A 28 -24.78 1.71 -4.63
N PRO A 29 -23.91 1.16 -3.77
CA PRO A 29 -24.15 1.16 -2.33
C PRO A 29 -24.19 2.60 -1.79
N PRO A 30 -24.89 2.86 -0.68
CA PRO A 30 -25.07 4.21 -0.15
C PRO A 30 -23.73 4.87 0.20
N ALA A 31 -23.66 6.20 0.12
CA ALA A 31 -22.42 6.96 0.37
C ALA A 31 -21.85 6.80 1.79
N TRP A 32 -22.67 6.37 2.76
CA TRP A 32 -22.25 6.06 4.13
C TRP A 32 -21.68 4.65 4.30
N SER A 33 -21.75 3.79 3.28
CA SER A 33 -21.10 2.48 3.33
C SER A 33 -19.58 2.63 3.36
N LEU A 34 -18.94 1.95 4.31
CA LEU A 34 -17.46 1.95 4.44
C LEU A 34 -16.78 1.48 3.15
N GLY A 35 -17.43 0.60 2.38
CA GLY A 35 -16.95 0.16 1.05
C GLY A 35 -16.67 1.33 0.09
N ASN A 36 -17.59 2.30 -0.01
CA ASN A 36 -17.46 3.45 -0.91
C ASN A 36 -16.52 4.55 -0.43
N TRP A 37 -15.99 4.48 0.79
CA TRP A 37 -15.08 5.52 1.29
C TRP A 37 -13.75 5.52 0.50
N PRO A 38 -13.31 6.69 -0.02
CA PRO A 38 -11.96 6.85 -0.56
C PRO A 38 -10.90 6.37 0.44
N VAL A 39 -9.86 5.67 -0.04
CA VAL A 39 -8.85 5.00 0.81
C VAL A 39 -8.24 5.95 1.85
N ARG A 40 -8.03 7.23 1.50
CA ARG A 40 -7.58 8.29 2.44
C ARG A 40 -8.42 8.37 3.73
N TYR A 41 -9.74 8.19 3.64
CA TYR A 41 -10.64 8.27 4.80
C TYR A 41 -10.74 6.93 5.55
N LYS A 42 -10.60 5.79 4.85
CA LYS A 42 -10.48 4.47 5.49
C LYS A 42 -9.24 4.41 6.38
N VAL A 43 -8.07 4.75 5.82
CA VAL A 43 -6.79 4.79 6.55
C VAL A 43 -6.87 5.79 7.71
N LEU A 44 -7.39 7.00 7.47
CA LEU A 44 -7.57 8.00 8.53
C LEU A 44 -8.51 7.52 9.65
N ALA A 45 -9.60 6.81 9.35
CA ALA A 45 -10.52 6.30 10.37
C ALA A 45 -9.91 5.17 11.21
N ILE A 46 -9.20 4.22 10.58
CA ILE A 46 -8.46 3.15 11.26
C ILE A 46 -7.42 3.74 12.23
N VAL A 47 -6.80 4.86 11.85
CA VAL A 47 -5.84 5.64 12.64
C VAL A 47 -6.49 6.45 13.76
N LEU A 48 -7.63 7.09 13.48
CA LEU A 48 -8.24 8.08 14.37
C LEU A 48 -8.70 7.45 15.69
N VAL A 49 -9.22 6.22 15.65
CA VAL A 49 -9.74 5.54 16.85
C VAL A 49 -8.63 5.21 17.86
N PRO A 50 -7.50 4.56 17.50
CA PRO A 50 -6.34 4.44 18.38
C PRO A 50 -5.79 5.77 18.87
N LEU A 51 -5.71 6.80 18.01
CA LEU A 51 -5.20 8.12 18.39
C LEU A 51 -6.11 8.83 19.42
N LEU A 52 -7.43 8.75 19.25
CA LEU A 52 -8.40 9.28 20.21
C LEU A 52 -8.35 8.53 21.55
N LEU A 53 -8.21 7.20 21.53
CA LEU A 53 -8.04 6.40 22.75
C LEU A 53 -6.73 6.76 23.46
N ALA A 54 -5.60 6.84 22.75
CA ALA A 54 -4.31 7.25 23.32
C ALA A 54 -4.35 8.67 23.89
N THR A 55 -5.04 9.59 23.22
CA THR A 55 -5.24 10.97 23.70
C THR A 55 -6.13 11.01 24.94
N ALA A 56 -7.19 10.19 25.01
CA ALA A 56 -8.08 10.11 26.16
C ALA A 56 -7.38 9.49 27.39
N PHE A 57 -6.74 8.32 27.24
CA PHE A 57 -5.98 7.68 28.31
C PHE A 57 -4.77 8.51 28.76
N GLY A 58 -4.06 9.14 27.82
CA GLY A 58 -2.99 10.08 28.13
C GLY A 58 -3.49 11.29 28.91
N GLY A 59 -4.60 11.91 28.47
CA GLY A 59 -5.24 13.03 29.16
C GLY A 59 -5.73 12.66 30.57
N LEU A 60 -6.26 11.45 30.78
CA LEU A 60 -6.60 10.93 32.11
C LEU A 60 -5.34 10.77 32.98
N ARG A 61 -4.29 10.11 32.50
CA ARG A 61 -3.05 9.93 33.28
C ARG A 61 -2.39 11.26 33.66
N VAL A 62 -2.37 12.24 32.75
CA VAL A 62 -1.87 13.60 33.02
C VAL A 62 -2.75 14.32 34.05
N ARG A 63 -4.09 14.19 33.97
CA ARG A 63 -5.03 14.73 34.95
C ARG A 63 -4.79 14.15 36.34
N ASP A 64 -4.61 12.84 36.45
CA ASP A 64 -4.43 12.14 37.72
C ASP A 64 -3.07 12.48 38.34
N ALA A 65 -2.00 12.50 37.54
CA ALA A 65 -0.68 12.95 37.97
C ALA A 65 -0.69 14.40 38.48
N MET A 66 -1.42 15.29 37.81
CA MET A 66 -1.54 16.70 38.19
C MET A 66 -2.46 16.92 39.41
N ALA A 67 -3.50 16.10 39.59
CA ALA A 67 -4.33 16.11 40.79
C ALA A 67 -3.52 15.68 42.02
N ASN A 68 -2.75 14.59 41.90
CA ASN A 68 -1.88 14.09 42.96
C ASN A 68 -0.78 15.11 43.34
N SER A 69 -0.14 15.75 42.35
CA SER A 69 0.85 16.80 42.61
C SER A 69 0.26 18.01 43.35
N ARG A 70 -0.96 18.44 43.00
CA ARG A 70 -1.65 19.53 43.72
C ARG A 70 -1.94 19.16 45.18
N GLY A 71 -2.42 17.94 45.44
CA GLY A 71 -2.68 17.46 46.80
C GLY A 71 -1.43 17.46 47.69
N LEU A 72 -0.27 17.08 47.13
CA LEU A 72 1.00 17.03 47.86
C LEU A 72 1.63 18.40 48.10
N ASN A 73 1.57 19.32 47.13
CA ASN A 73 2.01 20.71 47.36
C ASN A 73 1.21 21.36 48.52
N LEU A 74 -0.10 21.06 48.58
CA LEU A 74 -0.98 21.54 49.64
C LEU A 74 -0.67 20.86 50.99
N ALA A 75 -0.24 19.60 51.00
CA ALA A 75 0.28 18.94 52.20
C ALA A 75 1.61 19.56 52.69
N ALA A 76 2.51 19.93 51.78
CA ALA A 76 3.77 20.60 52.11
C ALA A 76 3.53 22.00 52.72
N ALA A 77 2.62 22.79 52.11
CA ALA A 77 2.23 24.09 52.66
C ALA A 77 1.65 23.96 54.09
N ARG A 78 0.88 22.91 54.40
CA ARG A 78 0.40 22.64 55.76
C ARG A 78 1.53 22.34 56.75
N THR A 79 2.61 21.67 56.32
CA THR A 79 3.76 21.45 57.21
C THR A 79 4.48 22.73 57.59
N ASP A 80 4.42 23.79 56.78
CA ASP A 80 5.07 25.08 57.08
C ASP A 80 4.44 25.85 58.28
N VAL A 81 3.31 25.35 58.81
CA VAL A 81 2.64 25.86 60.02
C VAL A 81 3.16 25.17 61.30
N LEU A 82 3.68 23.93 61.24
CA LEU A 82 4.25 23.20 62.39
C LEU A 82 5.29 24.05 63.15
N PRO A 83 6.28 24.70 62.50
CA PRO A 83 7.26 25.55 63.18
C PRO A 83 6.67 26.76 63.91
N ALA A 84 5.44 27.20 63.61
CA ALA A 84 4.77 28.25 64.36
C ALA A 84 3.94 27.68 65.51
N ILE A 85 3.31 26.51 65.33
CA ILE A 85 2.59 25.80 66.41
C ILE A 85 3.56 25.42 67.55
N THR A 86 4.70 24.82 67.24
CA THR A 86 5.66 24.35 68.25
C THR A 86 6.31 25.50 69.03
N LYS A 87 6.63 26.61 68.36
CA LYS A 87 7.07 27.87 68.97
C LYS A 87 5.98 28.55 69.80
N TYR A 88 4.73 28.56 69.32
CA TYR A 88 3.61 29.13 70.06
C TYR A 88 3.39 28.39 71.38
N MET A 89 3.37 27.05 71.32
CA MET A 89 3.29 26.23 72.53
C MET A 89 4.49 26.47 73.45
N SER A 90 5.71 26.61 72.92
CA SER A 90 6.91 26.93 73.72
C SER A 90 6.82 28.29 74.42
N ALA A 91 6.34 29.32 73.71
CA ALA A 91 6.15 30.64 74.29
C ALA A 91 4.99 30.67 75.29
N LEU A 92 3.97 29.81 75.12
CA LEU A 92 2.90 29.61 76.09
C LEU A 92 3.39 28.86 77.34
N ASP A 93 4.16 27.78 77.18
CA ASP A 93 4.83 27.03 78.27
C ASP A 93 5.63 28.02 79.15
N VAL A 94 6.51 28.81 78.52
CA VAL A 94 7.34 29.82 79.18
C VAL A 94 6.50 30.94 79.82
N ALA A 95 5.45 31.44 79.17
CA ALA A 95 4.61 32.50 79.72
C ALA A 95 3.75 32.04 80.91
N LEU A 96 3.25 30.79 80.90
CA LEU A 96 2.52 30.21 82.02
C LEU A 96 3.45 29.97 83.22
N LEU A 97 4.69 29.52 82.99
CA LEU A 97 5.70 29.37 84.03
C LEU A 97 6.17 30.73 84.58
N ALA A 98 6.44 31.71 83.72
CA ALA A 98 6.82 33.06 84.13
C ALA A 98 5.73 33.74 84.98
N SER A 99 4.49 33.77 84.47
CA SER A 99 3.34 34.35 85.17
C SER A 99 2.99 33.62 86.46
N SER A 100 3.28 32.31 86.55
CA SER A 100 3.15 31.57 87.81
C SER A 100 4.29 31.87 88.79
N THR A 101 5.55 31.89 88.35
CA THR A 101 6.72 32.10 89.23
C THR A 101 7.00 33.57 89.59
N GLY A 102 6.40 34.52 88.88
CA GLY A 102 6.69 35.96 89.02
C GLY A 102 8.04 36.40 88.44
N ARG A 103 8.75 35.52 87.73
CA ARG A 103 10.07 35.77 87.13
C ARG A 103 9.90 36.08 85.64
N ASP A 104 10.48 37.19 85.17
CA ASP A 104 10.45 37.66 83.77
C ASP A 104 9.07 37.60 83.07
N VAL A 105 8.01 38.00 83.79
CA VAL A 105 6.63 37.95 83.28
C VAL A 105 6.47 38.79 82.00
N GLU A 106 7.10 39.96 81.95
CA GLU A 106 6.99 40.88 80.81
C GLU A 106 7.77 40.38 79.58
N GLY A 107 8.99 39.84 79.75
CA GLY A 107 9.77 39.22 78.67
C GLY A 107 9.04 38.01 78.09
N ALA A 108 8.51 37.15 78.95
CA ALA A 108 7.74 35.98 78.55
C ALA A 108 6.42 36.35 77.83
N LYS A 109 5.64 37.30 78.38
CA LYS A 109 4.40 37.80 77.75
C LYS A 109 4.66 38.41 76.37
N LYS A 110 5.74 39.17 76.23
CA LYS A 110 6.16 39.76 74.94
C LYS A 110 6.57 38.69 73.91
N ASN A 111 7.26 37.62 74.32
CA ASN A 111 7.57 36.50 73.42
C ASN A 111 6.29 35.73 73.03
N TYR A 112 5.37 35.50 73.99
CA TYR A 112 4.08 34.86 73.72
C TYR A 112 3.26 35.61 72.67
N GLU A 113 3.02 36.91 72.84
CA GLU A 113 2.28 37.71 71.85
C GLU A 113 2.97 37.73 70.48
N ALA A 114 4.31 37.73 70.42
CA ALA A 114 5.05 37.64 69.16
C ALA A 114 4.86 36.29 68.44
N ARG A 115 4.80 35.15 69.16
CA ARG A 115 4.56 33.82 68.54
C ARG A 115 3.10 33.55 68.25
N LYS A 116 2.18 34.09 69.05
CA LYS A 116 0.74 34.18 68.77
C LYS A 116 0.49 34.91 67.46
N TYR A 117 1.15 36.06 67.24
CA TYR A 117 1.09 36.78 65.97
C TYR A 117 1.74 36.02 64.81
N GLU A 118 2.94 35.41 64.98
CA GLU A 118 3.57 34.56 63.95
C GLU A 118 2.63 33.42 63.51
N LEU A 119 1.95 32.77 64.46
CA LEU A 119 1.00 31.68 64.18
C LEU A 119 -0.29 32.19 63.53
N GLN A 120 -0.85 33.31 63.98
CA GLN A 120 -2.01 33.95 63.33
C GLN A 120 -1.71 34.32 61.88
N GLN A 121 -0.55 34.93 61.61
CA GLN A 121 -0.16 35.30 60.25
C GLN A 121 0.01 34.07 59.36
N ARG A 122 0.78 33.05 59.79
CA ARG A 122 0.94 31.81 59.00
C ARG A 122 -0.39 31.09 58.74
N LEU A 123 -1.35 31.14 59.67
CA LEU A 123 -2.66 30.52 59.48
C LEU A 123 -3.54 31.25 58.44
N ALA A 124 -3.32 32.55 58.26
CA ALA A 124 -3.95 33.36 57.22
C ALA A 124 -3.28 33.17 55.86
N ASP A 125 -1.94 33.13 55.83
CA ASP A 125 -1.13 33.02 54.61
C ASP A 125 -1.14 31.60 53.99
N THR A 126 -1.49 30.56 54.76
CA THR A 126 -1.46 29.14 54.34
C THR A 126 -2.85 28.49 54.19
N ASP A 127 -3.03 27.71 53.10
CA ASP A 127 -4.24 26.90 52.87
C ASP A 127 -4.27 25.61 53.72
N VAL A 128 -4.70 25.77 54.98
CA VAL A 128 -4.88 24.66 55.94
C VAL A 128 -6.26 23.99 55.82
N THR A 129 -6.39 22.75 56.32
CA THR A 129 -7.71 22.11 56.47
C THR A 129 -8.62 22.89 57.44
N PRO A 130 -9.95 22.78 57.31
CA PRO A 130 -10.89 23.33 58.31
C PRO A 130 -10.56 22.87 59.74
N ASP A 131 -10.21 21.58 59.89
CA ASP A 131 -9.82 20.94 61.15
C ASP A 131 -8.63 21.66 61.81
N VAL A 132 -7.55 21.89 61.04
CA VAL A 132 -6.35 22.59 61.51
C VAL A 132 -6.66 24.06 61.79
N ARG A 133 -7.45 24.73 60.93
CA ARG A 133 -7.84 26.14 61.15
C ARG A 133 -8.65 26.31 62.43
N SER A 134 -9.59 25.40 62.70
CA SER A 134 -10.40 25.37 63.92
C SER A 134 -9.56 25.07 65.17
N GLY A 135 -8.68 24.05 65.10
CA GLY A 135 -7.81 23.69 66.21
C GLY A 135 -6.80 24.79 66.55
N VAL A 136 -6.12 25.39 65.57
CA VAL A 136 -5.21 26.53 65.81
C VAL A 136 -5.96 27.74 66.37
N SER A 137 -7.18 28.04 65.88
CA SER A 137 -8.01 29.09 66.47
C SER A 137 -8.37 28.80 67.94
N THR A 138 -8.59 27.54 68.28
CA THR A 138 -8.86 27.07 69.65
C THR A 138 -7.61 27.21 70.54
N LEU A 139 -6.41 26.88 70.03
CA LEU A 139 -5.13 27.09 70.72
C LEU A 139 -4.84 28.57 71.01
N LEU A 140 -5.08 29.44 70.04
CA LEU A 140 -4.85 30.89 70.14
C LEU A 140 -5.80 31.52 71.17
N ASN A 141 -7.10 31.25 71.06
CA ASN A 141 -8.12 31.81 71.96
C ASN A 141 -8.00 31.22 73.38
N GLY A 142 -7.80 29.90 73.48
CA GLY A 142 -7.70 29.19 74.75
C GLY A 142 -6.40 29.51 75.49
N GLY A 143 -5.27 29.62 74.80
CA GLY A 143 -3.99 29.99 75.40
C GLY A 143 -3.99 31.42 75.94
N ALA A 144 -4.55 32.38 75.20
CA ALA A 144 -4.70 33.76 75.67
C ALA A 144 -5.64 33.83 76.89
N GLY A 145 -6.83 33.24 76.79
CA GLY A 145 -7.81 33.20 77.88
C GLY A 145 -7.39 32.35 79.10
N LEU A 146 -6.35 31.54 78.98
CA LEU A 146 -5.67 30.91 80.12
C LEU A 146 -4.61 31.85 80.71
N LEU A 147 -3.74 32.43 79.88
CA LEU A 147 -2.66 33.31 80.33
C LEU A 147 -3.19 34.55 81.06
N ASP A 148 -4.27 35.16 80.57
CA ASP A 148 -4.93 36.29 81.23
C ASP A 148 -5.46 35.89 82.62
N LYS A 149 -6.14 34.74 82.75
CA LYS A 149 -6.62 34.23 84.06
C LYS A 149 -5.47 33.88 85.01
N VAL A 150 -4.31 33.48 84.50
CA VAL A 150 -3.11 33.22 85.30
C VAL A 150 -2.49 34.53 85.78
N ALA A 151 -2.40 35.54 84.91
CA ALA A 151 -1.85 36.86 85.21
C ALA A 151 -2.73 37.65 86.20
N ASP A 152 -4.05 37.63 86.02
CA ASP A 152 -5.02 38.23 86.95
C ASP A 152 -5.19 37.43 88.25
N ASN A 153 -4.47 36.30 88.38
CA ASN A 153 -4.57 35.34 89.50
C ASN A 153 -6.00 34.82 89.75
N ALA A 154 -6.85 34.84 88.72
CA ALA A 154 -8.28 34.53 88.78
C ALA A 154 -8.60 33.02 88.90
N ILE A 155 -7.60 32.15 88.74
CA ILE A 155 -7.73 30.69 88.87
C ILE A 155 -6.64 30.08 89.76
N GLY A 156 -7.04 29.11 90.60
CA GLY A 156 -6.17 28.40 91.52
C GLY A 156 -5.19 27.45 90.81
N LEU A 157 -4.13 27.03 91.51
CA LEU A 157 -3.03 26.26 90.91
C LEU A 157 -3.49 25.00 90.16
N ARG A 158 -4.44 24.25 90.73
CA ARG A 158 -5.04 23.06 90.10
C ARG A 158 -5.79 23.40 88.81
N ASP A 159 -6.49 24.53 88.79
CA ASP A 159 -7.32 24.96 87.65
C ASP A 159 -6.47 25.44 86.47
N ARG A 160 -5.26 25.94 86.73
CA ARG A 160 -4.26 26.24 85.69
C ARG A 160 -3.88 24.98 84.91
N VAL A 161 -3.58 23.90 85.64
CA VAL A 161 -3.22 22.59 85.07
C VAL A 161 -4.39 21.96 84.32
N THR A 162 -5.59 21.93 84.90
CA THR A 162 -6.78 21.34 84.23
C THR A 162 -7.26 22.15 83.04
N THR A 163 -7.03 23.47 83.01
CA THR A 163 -7.34 24.31 81.84
C THR A 163 -6.26 24.20 80.76
N TYR A 164 -5.00 23.87 81.10
CA TYR A 164 -3.94 23.71 80.10
C TYR A 164 -3.97 22.36 79.37
N ALA A 165 -4.31 21.27 80.06
CA ALA A 165 -4.30 19.93 79.45
C ALA A 165 -5.16 19.78 78.15
N PRO A 166 -6.38 20.38 78.04
CA PRO A 166 -7.13 20.38 76.78
C PRO A 166 -6.43 21.13 75.63
N LEU A 167 -5.63 22.16 75.94
CA LEU A 167 -4.86 22.90 74.92
C LEU A 167 -3.68 22.07 74.41
N LEU A 168 -3.04 21.27 75.27
CA LEU A 168 -2.01 20.31 74.85
C LEU A 168 -2.58 19.22 73.93
N LEU A 169 -3.74 18.64 74.28
CA LEU A 169 -4.43 17.68 73.41
C LEU A 169 -4.81 18.31 72.06
N THR A 170 -5.32 19.55 72.08
CA THR A 170 -5.61 20.31 70.85
C THR A 170 -4.35 20.54 70.01
N ALA A 171 -3.19 20.76 70.64
CA ALA A 171 -1.92 20.92 69.94
C ALA A 171 -1.44 19.60 69.32
N GLU A 172 -1.58 18.48 70.03
CA GLU A 172 -1.29 17.16 69.47
C GLU A 172 -2.18 16.83 68.27
N ASP A 173 -3.49 17.07 68.38
CA ASP A 173 -4.45 16.85 67.29
C ASP A 173 -4.16 17.76 66.08
N VAL A 174 -3.83 19.02 66.30
CA VAL A 174 -3.48 19.98 65.23
C VAL A 174 -2.20 19.59 64.50
N ILE A 175 -1.17 19.14 65.22
CA ILE A 175 0.08 18.66 64.63
C ILE A 175 -0.20 17.43 63.74
N ASN A 176 -0.92 16.44 64.25
CA ASN A 176 -1.29 15.24 63.49
C ASN A 176 -2.22 15.57 62.29
N ALA A 177 -3.20 16.45 62.45
CA ALA A 177 -4.13 16.84 61.39
C ALA A 177 -3.47 17.65 60.26
N SER A 178 -2.34 18.31 60.55
CA SER A 178 -1.55 19.04 59.56
C SER A 178 -0.78 18.10 58.62
N VAL A 179 -0.40 16.90 59.08
CA VAL A 179 0.45 15.95 58.34
C VAL A 179 -0.34 14.75 57.77
N ARG A 180 -1.40 15.05 57.01
CA ARG A 180 -2.19 14.03 56.29
C ARG A 180 -1.51 13.58 54.99
N VAL A 181 -0.45 12.77 55.13
CA VAL A 181 0.34 12.20 54.02
C VAL A 181 0.20 10.66 53.98
N GLY A 182 0.29 10.08 52.79
CA GLY A 182 0.21 8.62 52.60
C GLY A 182 1.40 7.84 53.19
N ASN A 183 2.57 8.47 53.20
CA ASN A 183 3.84 7.94 53.70
C ASN A 183 3.80 7.70 55.22
N GLU A 184 4.00 6.44 55.63
CA GLU A 184 3.89 6.02 57.03
C GLU A 184 5.03 6.54 57.90
N ARG A 185 6.23 6.70 57.33
CA ARG A 185 7.39 7.24 58.06
C ARG A 185 7.16 8.69 58.47
N ILE A 186 6.68 9.52 57.53
CA ILE A 186 6.34 10.93 57.79
C ILE A 186 5.23 11.02 58.85
N ARG A 187 4.27 10.09 58.85
CA ARG A 187 3.21 10.00 59.86
C ARG A 187 3.76 9.67 61.24
N ALA A 188 4.70 8.73 61.35
CA ALA A 188 5.37 8.38 62.59
C ALA A 188 6.21 9.57 63.13
N GLU A 189 6.94 10.27 62.26
CA GLU A 189 7.71 11.48 62.63
C GLU A 189 6.79 12.63 63.09
N ALA A 190 5.57 12.76 62.53
CA ALA A 190 4.57 13.73 62.99
C ALA A 190 3.92 13.34 64.34
N GLN A 191 3.68 12.05 64.56
CA GLN A 191 3.22 11.52 65.85
C GLN A 191 4.29 11.69 66.94
N ALA A 192 5.57 11.52 66.60
CA ALA A 192 6.69 11.82 67.48
C ALA A 192 6.67 13.29 67.94
N LEU A 193 6.49 14.19 66.98
CA LEU A 193 6.41 15.63 67.23
C LEU A 193 5.24 15.97 68.15
N SER A 194 4.07 15.35 67.97
CA SER A 194 2.93 15.55 68.86
C SER A 194 3.25 15.04 70.28
N ARG A 195 3.79 13.83 70.42
CA ARG A 195 4.16 13.27 71.73
C ARG A 195 5.21 14.09 72.46
N ALA A 196 6.19 14.65 71.76
CA ALA A 196 7.20 15.52 72.36
C ALA A 196 6.61 16.87 72.83
N VAL A 197 5.69 17.47 72.06
CA VAL A 197 4.93 18.66 72.50
C VAL A 197 4.07 18.35 73.74
N GLY A 198 3.39 17.20 73.75
CA GLY A 198 2.61 16.73 74.92
C GLY A 198 3.49 16.53 76.16
N ALA A 199 4.66 15.89 76.00
CA ALA A 199 5.62 15.68 77.08
C ALA A 199 6.20 16.99 77.64
N ARG A 200 6.56 17.96 76.79
CA ARG A 200 7.05 19.28 77.25
C ARG A 200 5.96 20.06 78.00
N GLY A 201 4.71 19.95 77.54
CA GLY A 201 3.55 20.48 78.26
C GLY A 201 3.32 19.81 79.62
N GLN A 202 3.49 18.49 79.72
CA GLN A 202 3.45 17.76 81.00
C GLN A 202 4.58 18.19 81.94
N MET A 203 5.80 18.39 81.42
CA MET A 203 6.93 18.91 82.20
C MET A 203 6.63 20.31 82.75
N THR A 204 6.10 21.20 81.90
CA THR A 204 5.66 22.54 82.31
C THR A 204 4.59 22.50 83.41
N MET A 205 3.59 21.62 83.29
CA MET A 205 2.56 21.45 84.33
C MET A 205 3.14 20.90 85.66
N GLN A 206 4.08 19.95 85.61
CA GLN A 206 4.78 19.47 86.81
C GLN A 206 5.65 20.56 87.43
N GLN A 207 6.38 21.35 86.61
CA GLN A 207 7.21 22.45 87.11
C GLN A 207 6.38 23.54 87.79
N ILE A 208 5.21 23.88 87.22
CA ILE A 208 4.25 24.81 87.82
C ILE A 208 3.75 24.26 89.17
N LEU A 209 3.37 22.97 89.24
CA LEU A 209 2.96 22.34 90.51
C LEU A 209 4.10 22.28 91.55
N VAL A 210 5.35 22.06 91.14
CA VAL A 210 6.51 22.01 92.05
C VAL A 210 6.88 23.38 92.59
N THR A 211 7.01 24.41 91.75
CA THR A 211 7.43 25.75 92.18
C THR A 211 6.29 26.62 92.73
N ARG A 212 5.02 26.20 92.57
CA ARG A 212 3.87 26.81 93.29
C ARG A 212 3.17 25.90 94.28
N GLY A 213 3.72 24.72 94.57
CA GLY A 213 3.05 23.71 95.38
C GLY A 213 2.64 24.15 96.80
N ALA A 214 3.27 25.20 97.35
CA ALA A 214 2.86 25.85 98.60
C ALA A 214 1.44 26.48 98.55
N ASP A 215 0.91 26.78 97.36
CA ASP A 215 -0.46 27.27 97.15
C ASP A 215 -1.52 26.15 97.29
N LEU A 216 -1.12 24.90 97.57
CA LEU A 216 -1.99 23.74 97.80
C LEU A 216 -1.62 22.96 99.09
N PRO A 217 -2.59 22.33 99.77
CA PRO A 217 -2.29 21.35 100.82
C PRO A 217 -1.46 20.18 100.27
N GLU A 218 -0.45 19.73 101.00
CA GLU A 218 0.50 18.68 100.56
C GLU A 218 -0.17 17.42 99.98
N PRO A 219 -1.24 16.84 100.58
CA PRO A 219 -1.88 15.65 100.01
C PRO A 219 -2.56 15.93 98.66
N GLN A 220 -3.06 17.15 98.45
CA GLN A 220 -3.68 17.57 97.20
C GLN A 220 -2.63 17.86 96.12
N LEU A 221 -1.50 18.46 96.51
CA LEU A 221 -0.32 18.62 95.64
C LEU A 221 0.20 17.25 95.18
N ARG A 222 0.48 16.34 96.11
CA ARG A 222 0.99 14.99 95.80
C ARG A 222 0.01 14.19 94.94
N THR A 223 -1.29 14.23 95.26
CA THR A 223 -2.32 13.61 94.42
C THR A 223 -2.34 14.19 93.00
N SER A 224 -2.20 15.52 92.85
CA SER A 224 -2.17 16.17 91.54
C SER A 224 -0.92 15.81 90.73
N MET A 225 0.26 15.80 91.38
CA MET A 225 1.53 15.38 90.78
C MET A 225 1.50 13.91 90.33
N ILE A 226 1.04 12.99 91.19
CA ILE A 226 0.93 11.56 90.84
C ILE A 226 -0.10 11.34 89.73
N THR A 227 -1.24 12.05 89.75
CA THR A 227 -2.26 11.96 88.69
C THR A 227 -1.70 12.40 87.34
N LEU A 228 -0.92 13.49 87.31
CA LEU A 228 -0.27 13.99 86.11
C LEU A 228 0.82 13.02 85.61
N ALA A 229 1.71 12.59 86.50
CA ALA A 229 2.76 11.61 86.20
C ALA A 229 2.19 10.26 85.72
N GLY A 230 0.98 9.87 86.14
CA GLY A 230 0.28 8.67 85.64
C GLY A 230 0.01 8.67 84.12
N THR A 231 0.03 9.84 83.47
CA THR A 231 -0.14 9.96 82.00
C THR A 231 1.19 9.92 81.22
N GLU A 232 2.32 10.08 81.92
CA GLU A 232 3.66 10.30 81.39
C GLU A 232 4.32 9.07 80.73
N PRO A 233 4.12 7.81 81.18
CA PRO A 233 4.70 6.65 80.49
C PRO A 233 4.27 6.56 79.02
N SER A 234 3.07 7.06 78.68
CA SER A 234 2.53 7.02 77.31
C SER A 234 3.17 8.03 76.36
N THR A 235 3.53 9.22 76.85
CA THR A 235 4.19 10.26 76.04
C THR A 235 5.67 9.96 75.89
N LEU A 236 6.34 9.55 76.97
CA LEU A 236 7.76 9.19 76.94
C LEU A 236 8.05 7.88 76.21
N PHE A 237 7.13 6.90 76.22
CA PHE A 237 7.27 5.73 75.36
C PHE A 237 7.29 6.14 73.88
N GLY A 238 6.33 6.96 73.43
CA GLY A 238 6.27 7.46 72.05
C GLY A 238 7.48 8.30 71.63
N MET A 239 8.07 9.08 72.55
CA MET A 239 9.36 9.74 72.30
C MET A 239 10.51 8.72 72.18
N SER A 240 10.56 7.72 73.07
CA SER A 240 11.61 6.71 73.09
C SER A 240 11.59 5.79 71.86
N GLU A 241 10.42 5.59 71.25
CA GLU A 241 10.27 4.85 69.99
C GLU A 241 10.99 5.58 68.84
N VAL A 242 10.89 6.90 68.79
CA VAL A 242 11.41 7.72 67.67
C VAL A 242 12.86 8.15 67.86
N LEU A 243 13.29 8.39 69.11
CA LEU A 243 14.71 8.40 69.49
C LEU A 243 15.37 7.02 69.28
N GLY A 244 14.57 5.96 69.10
CA GLY A 244 15.00 4.57 69.10
C GLY A 244 15.24 4.07 70.52
N ALA A 245 14.60 2.97 70.91
CA ALA A 245 14.58 2.49 72.30
C ALA A 245 15.96 2.13 72.90
N GLY A 246 17.00 2.01 72.07
CA GLY A 246 18.39 1.78 72.50
C GLY A 246 19.22 3.05 72.76
N SER A 247 18.72 4.24 72.41
CA SER A 247 19.46 5.51 72.48
C SER A 247 19.83 5.94 73.92
N PRO A 248 20.90 6.73 74.10
CA PRO A 248 21.21 7.39 75.38
C PRO A 248 20.04 8.24 75.91
N GLU A 249 19.32 8.92 75.01
CA GLU A 249 18.23 9.84 75.32
C GLU A 249 17.00 9.06 75.80
N ALA A 250 16.60 7.98 75.10
CA ALA A 250 15.52 7.09 75.55
C ALA A 250 15.78 6.49 76.94
N LYS A 251 17.03 6.06 77.20
CA LYS A 251 17.44 5.55 78.52
C LYS A 251 17.39 6.64 79.58
N THR A 252 17.80 7.86 79.24
CA THR A 252 17.72 9.02 80.13
C THR A 252 16.28 9.37 80.47
N LEU A 253 15.35 9.40 79.50
CA LEU A 253 13.93 9.62 79.73
C LEU A 253 13.33 8.60 80.71
N GLN A 254 13.65 7.31 80.52
CA GLN A 254 13.21 6.22 81.40
C GLN A 254 13.80 6.37 82.82
N GLN A 255 15.08 6.68 82.95
CA GLN A 255 15.74 6.92 84.25
C GLN A 255 15.11 8.11 84.97
N GLN A 256 14.91 9.24 84.29
CA GLN A 256 14.29 10.43 84.89
C GLN A 256 12.85 10.17 85.35
N MET A 257 12.05 9.44 84.56
CA MET A 257 10.71 9.01 84.96
C MET A 257 10.73 8.22 86.29
N VAL A 258 11.62 7.23 86.41
CA VAL A 258 11.77 6.44 87.65
C VAL A 258 12.24 7.32 88.81
N THR A 259 13.21 8.21 88.59
CA THR A 259 13.70 9.15 89.63
C THR A 259 12.59 10.03 90.18
N ARG A 260 11.83 10.74 89.33
CA ARG A 260 10.75 11.62 89.82
C ARG A 260 9.58 10.82 90.40
N MET A 261 9.25 9.65 89.87
CA MET A 261 8.16 8.84 90.41
C MET A 261 8.50 8.27 91.80
N ALA A 262 9.77 7.95 92.06
CA ALA A 262 10.23 7.62 93.42
C ALA A 262 10.07 8.82 94.38
N ILE A 263 10.53 10.01 93.98
CA ILE A 263 10.39 11.27 94.77
C ILE A 263 8.91 11.57 95.07
N MET A 264 8.02 11.43 94.08
CA MET A 264 6.57 11.67 94.24
C MET A 264 5.89 10.62 95.13
N SER A 265 6.38 9.38 95.14
CA SER A 265 5.80 8.28 95.92
C SER A 265 6.26 8.24 97.38
N ASP A 266 7.41 8.82 97.71
CA ASP A 266 7.92 8.90 99.09
C ASP A 266 7.20 9.99 99.90
N PRO A 267 6.41 9.64 100.93
CA PRO A 267 5.70 10.61 101.77
C PRO A 267 6.63 11.44 102.67
N ALA A 268 7.88 11.03 102.88
CA ALA A 268 8.88 11.84 103.59
C ALA A 268 9.50 12.93 102.70
N SER A 269 9.37 12.81 101.37
CA SER A 269 9.94 13.75 100.42
C SER A 269 9.07 14.99 100.25
N VAL A 270 9.64 16.17 100.47
CA VAL A 270 9.00 17.46 100.19
C VAL A 270 9.02 17.70 98.67
N LEU A 271 7.85 17.95 98.08
CA LEU A 271 7.70 18.15 96.64
C LEU A 271 7.88 19.61 96.19
N VAL A 272 7.61 20.58 97.07
CA VAL A 272 7.69 22.02 96.75
C VAL A 272 9.15 22.44 96.55
N ASP A 273 9.45 23.08 95.41
CA ASP A 273 10.79 23.53 94.99
C ASP A 273 11.91 22.47 95.14
N ASN A 274 11.56 21.18 95.04
CA ASN A 274 12.51 20.07 95.17
C ASN A 274 13.54 20.11 94.02
N PRO A 275 14.85 20.23 94.31
CA PRO A 275 15.86 20.54 93.29
C PRO A 275 16.15 19.37 92.35
N ASP A 276 16.03 18.13 92.82
CA ASP A 276 16.28 16.94 92.00
C ASP A 276 15.06 16.60 91.14
N LEU A 277 13.85 16.84 91.66
CA LEU A 277 12.61 16.81 90.89
C LEU A 277 12.61 17.85 89.76
N LEU A 278 12.98 19.09 90.06
CA LEU A 278 13.12 20.16 89.06
C LEU A 278 14.17 19.81 88.00
N ARG A 279 15.34 19.27 88.39
CA ARG A 279 16.38 18.82 87.43
C ARG A 279 15.88 17.68 86.53
N SER A 280 15.10 16.75 87.09
CA SER A 280 14.52 15.62 86.36
C SER A 280 13.49 16.06 85.32
N ILE A 281 12.64 17.01 85.70
CA ILE A 281 11.69 17.68 84.80
C ILE A 281 12.45 18.41 83.68
N GLN A 282 13.42 19.27 84.01
CA GLN A 282 14.20 20.04 83.04
C GLN A 282 15.02 19.17 82.06
N THR A 283 15.53 18.02 82.52
CA THR A 283 16.25 17.07 81.65
C THR A 283 15.31 16.41 80.65
N THR A 284 14.07 16.13 81.06
CA THR A 284 13.02 15.59 80.20
C THR A 284 12.51 16.64 79.20
N ASP A 285 12.37 17.88 79.68
CA ASP A 285 11.96 19.06 78.91
C ASP A 285 12.93 19.38 77.77
N GLY A 286 14.25 19.40 78.05
CA GLY A 286 15.28 19.63 77.03
C GLY A 286 15.37 18.53 75.98
N ILE A 287 15.18 17.26 76.36
CA ILE A 287 15.08 16.14 75.39
C ILE A 287 13.82 16.30 74.53
N ALA A 288 12.69 16.73 75.12
CA ALA A 288 11.48 17.03 74.37
C ALA A 288 11.67 18.22 73.40
N GLU A 289 12.34 19.29 73.81
CA GLU A 289 12.68 20.40 72.91
C GLU A 289 13.57 19.95 71.73
N GLN A 290 14.59 19.12 71.98
CA GLN A 290 15.41 18.58 70.90
C GLN A 290 14.58 17.75 69.91
N VAL A 291 13.77 16.79 70.40
CA VAL A 291 12.89 15.98 69.54
C VAL A 291 11.90 16.87 68.77
N ILE A 292 11.35 17.92 69.39
CA ILE A 292 10.47 18.89 68.72
C ILE A 292 11.19 19.58 67.56
N ASN A 293 12.42 20.06 67.77
CA ASN A 293 13.20 20.76 66.74
C ASN A 293 13.58 19.82 65.59
N ASP A 294 14.13 18.65 65.91
CA ASP A 294 14.58 17.66 64.92
C ASP A 294 13.40 17.07 64.12
N ALA A 295 12.31 16.69 64.78
CA ALA A 295 11.12 16.16 64.09
C ALA A 295 10.39 17.24 63.27
N THR A 296 10.29 18.49 63.76
CA THR A 296 9.72 19.59 62.96
C THR A 296 10.51 19.80 61.67
N ALA A 297 11.85 19.79 61.75
CA ALA A 297 12.71 19.92 60.58
C ALA A 297 12.59 18.70 59.64
N SER A 298 12.59 17.48 60.17
CA SER A 298 12.51 16.24 59.38
C SER A 298 11.18 16.10 58.64
N VAL A 299 10.05 16.30 59.34
CA VAL A 299 8.70 16.23 58.74
C VAL A 299 8.55 17.26 57.62
N THR A 300 8.90 18.52 57.89
CA THR A 300 8.78 19.61 56.89
C THR A 300 9.65 19.31 55.66
N LYS A 301 10.91 18.95 55.86
CA LYS A 301 11.83 18.59 54.77
C LYS A 301 11.34 17.39 53.96
N SER A 302 10.84 16.35 54.62
CA SER A 302 10.40 15.10 53.98
C SER A 302 9.13 15.28 53.14
N VAL A 303 8.17 16.11 53.60
CA VAL A 303 6.96 16.40 52.82
C VAL A 303 7.27 17.30 51.62
N HIS A 304 8.13 18.31 51.77
CA HIS A 304 8.59 19.12 50.63
C HIS A 304 9.38 18.30 49.60
N ALA A 305 10.19 17.33 50.05
CA ALA A 305 10.87 16.38 49.17
C ALA A 305 9.88 15.49 48.41
N GLU A 306 8.96 14.80 49.10
CA GLU A 306 7.98 13.93 48.46
C GLU A 306 7.05 14.69 47.49
N ALA A 307 6.66 15.93 47.82
CA ALA A 307 5.90 16.79 46.91
C ALA A 307 6.72 17.16 45.65
N THR A 308 8.01 17.44 45.80
CA THR A 308 8.92 17.78 44.69
C THR A 308 9.18 16.58 43.79
N ASP A 309 9.48 15.41 44.34
CA ASP A 309 9.71 14.19 43.56
C ASP A 309 8.46 13.76 42.79
N ARG A 310 7.28 13.86 43.43
CA ARG A 310 6.00 13.54 42.78
C ARG A 310 5.61 14.56 41.71
N ARG A 311 5.97 15.84 41.88
CA ARG A 311 5.85 16.87 40.83
C ARG A 311 6.78 16.57 39.65
N ASN A 312 8.03 16.21 39.91
CA ASN A 312 9.00 15.87 38.87
C ASN A 312 8.57 14.61 38.10
N ALA A 313 8.13 13.57 38.80
CA ALA A 313 7.55 12.37 38.20
C ALA A 313 6.32 12.70 37.32
N ALA A 314 5.40 13.55 37.79
CA ALA A 314 4.24 13.99 37.02
C ALA A 314 4.63 14.76 35.73
N ILE A 315 5.70 15.56 35.76
CA ILE A 315 6.24 16.26 34.59
C ILE A 315 6.84 15.25 33.59
N VAL A 316 7.64 14.29 34.07
CA VAL A 316 8.26 13.25 33.23
C VAL A 316 7.21 12.34 32.60
N ASP A 317 6.21 11.87 33.35
CA ASP A 317 5.08 11.09 32.84
C ASP A 317 4.32 11.87 31.75
N THR A 318 4.06 13.16 31.98
CA THR A 318 3.37 14.04 31.01
C THR A 318 4.19 14.19 29.72
N ALA A 319 5.50 14.42 29.83
CA ALA A 319 6.39 14.53 28.69
C ALA A 319 6.50 13.22 27.89
N LEU A 320 6.57 12.08 28.58
CA LEU A 320 6.63 10.75 27.97
C LEU A 320 5.33 10.42 27.23
N VAL A 321 4.17 10.66 27.85
CA VAL A 321 2.85 10.49 27.21
C VAL A 321 2.73 11.35 25.95
N LEU A 322 3.15 12.62 26.02
CA LEU A 322 3.12 13.53 24.87
C LEU A 322 4.08 13.07 23.75
N ALA A 323 5.29 12.63 24.10
CA ALA A 323 6.25 12.09 23.14
C ALA A 323 5.71 10.84 22.43
N VAL A 324 5.09 9.91 23.15
CA VAL A 324 4.45 8.71 22.58
C VAL A 324 3.31 9.09 21.62
N ILE A 325 2.49 10.09 21.95
CA ILE A 325 1.42 10.59 21.06
C ILE A 325 2.02 11.21 19.79
N VAL A 326 3.11 11.98 19.88
CA VAL A 326 3.80 12.56 18.72
C VAL A 326 4.44 11.47 17.83
N VAL A 327 5.11 10.48 18.41
CA VAL A 327 5.67 9.34 17.66
C VAL A 327 4.57 8.54 16.96
N ALA A 328 3.46 8.26 17.65
CA ALA A 328 2.30 7.60 17.04
C ALA A 328 1.75 8.41 15.84
N LEU A 329 1.60 9.73 15.99
CA LEU A 329 1.14 10.63 14.92
C LEU A 329 2.10 10.66 13.72
N LEU A 330 3.41 10.59 13.95
CA LEU A 330 4.42 10.52 12.88
C LEU A 330 4.37 9.19 12.12
N VAL A 331 4.31 8.05 12.83
CA VAL A 331 4.15 6.71 12.20
C VAL A 331 2.86 6.67 11.38
N VAL A 332 1.77 7.19 11.93
CA VAL A 332 0.48 7.39 11.27
C VAL A 332 0.60 8.16 9.95
N LEU A 333 1.29 9.32 9.96
CA LEU A 333 1.46 10.16 8.78
C LEU A 333 2.35 9.49 7.72
N LEU A 334 3.38 8.76 8.14
CA LEU A 334 4.24 7.99 7.25
C LEU A 334 3.46 6.86 6.57
N VAL A 335 2.74 6.02 7.31
CA VAL A 335 1.92 4.91 6.76
C VAL A 335 0.83 5.45 5.84
N ALA A 336 0.12 6.52 6.24
CA ALA A 336 -0.91 7.13 5.40
C ALA A 336 -0.33 7.72 4.10
N ARG A 337 0.86 8.31 4.14
CA ARG A 337 1.56 8.83 2.94
C ARG A 337 2.08 7.71 2.05
N ALA A 338 2.59 6.63 2.65
CA ALA A 338 3.10 5.44 1.95
C ALA A 338 1.99 4.71 1.18
N LEU A 339 0.80 4.53 1.77
CA LEU A 339 -0.33 3.85 1.10
C LEU A 339 -1.04 4.76 0.08
N VAL A 340 -1.26 6.04 0.41
CA VAL A 340 -2.12 6.92 -0.42
C VAL A 340 -1.39 7.50 -1.64
N ARG A 341 -0.05 7.55 -1.66
CA ARG A 341 0.70 8.09 -2.82
C ARG A 341 0.72 7.12 -4.01
N PRO A 342 1.15 5.83 -3.88
CA PRO A 342 1.17 4.88 -5.00
C PRO A 342 -0.23 4.66 -5.59
N LEU A 343 -1.25 4.49 -4.76
CA LEU A 343 -2.64 4.31 -5.21
C LEU A 343 -3.18 5.45 -6.09
N ARG A 344 -2.72 6.70 -5.88
CA ARG A 344 -3.09 7.82 -6.76
C ARG A 344 -2.32 7.78 -8.06
N VAL A 345 -1.01 7.54 -8.00
CA VAL A 345 -0.15 7.45 -9.20
C VAL A 345 -0.61 6.32 -10.12
N LEU A 346 -0.89 5.13 -9.56
CA LEU A 346 -1.47 4.00 -10.28
C LEU A 346 -2.81 4.36 -10.92
N ARG A 347 -3.76 4.92 -10.14
CA ARG A 347 -5.08 5.31 -10.66
C ARG A 347 -4.98 6.32 -11.81
N ASP A 348 -4.18 7.36 -11.61
CA ASP A 348 -4.12 8.50 -12.53
C ASP A 348 -3.32 8.13 -13.80
N GLY A 349 -2.31 7.27 -13.69
CA GLY A 349 -1.59 6.70 -14.83
C GLY A 349 -2.41 5.66 -15.60
N ALA A 350 -3.01 4.67 -14.94
CA ALA A 350 -3.80 3.63 -15.61
C ALA A 350 -5.05 4.20 -16.31
N LEU A 351 -5.66 5.27 -15.77
CA LEU A 351 -6.73 6.00 -16.47
C LEU A 351 -6.22 6.73 -17.72
N ARG A 352 -5.00 7.27 -17.69
CA ARG A 352 -4.37 7.96 -18.83
C ARG A 352 -4.07 6.98 -19.98
N VAL A 353 -3.44 5.86 -19.63
CA VAL A 353 -3.18 4.72 -20.52
C VAL A 353 -4.47 4.31 -21.23
N ALA A 354 -5.53 4.03 -20.46
CA ALA A 354 -6.78 3.48 -20.99
C ALA A 354 -7.66 4.47 -21.79
N HIS A 355 -7.39 5.79 -21.76
CA HIS A 355 -8.23 6.81 -22.42
C HIS A 355 -7.45 7.78 -23.33
N THR A 356 -6.13 7.62 -23.46
CA THR A 356 -5.29 8.55 -24.23
C THR A 356 -4.12 7.79 -24.85
N ASP A 357 -3.22 7.29 -24.01
CA ASP A 357 -1.90 6.85 -24.48
C ASP A 357 -2.03 5.59 -25.35
N LEU A 358 -2.85 4.61 -24.93
CA LEU A 358 -3.09 3.39 -25.69
C LEU A 358 -3.88 3.63 -26.99
N GLU A 359 -4.81 4.59 -27.03
CA GLU A 359 -5.58 4.89 -28.25
C GLU A 359 -4.70 5.53 -29.32
N GLU A 360 -3.89 6.52 -28.94
CA GLU A 360 -2.92 7.15 -29.85
C GLU A 360 -1.84 6.17 -30.35
N GLU A 361 -1.37 5.26 -29.49
CA GLU A 361 -0.34 4.28 -29.84
C GLU A 361 -0.89 3.14 -30.72
N VAL A 362 -2.07 2.59 -30.41
CA VAL A 362 -2.73 1.60 -31.28
C VAL A 362 -3.08 2.20 -32.65
N ALA A 363 -3.51 3.46 -32.71
CA ALA A 363 -3.74 4.16 -33.98
C ALA A 363 -2.44 4.31 -34.79
N ARG A 364 -1.31 4.60 -34.12
CA ARG A 364 0.03 4.72 -34.75
C ARG A 364 0.54 3.39 -35.30
N VAL A 365 0.38 2.29 -34.56
CA VAL A 365 0.71 0.93 -35.01
C VAL A 365 -0.13 0.55 -36.23
N LYS A 366 -1.46 0.77 -36.18
CA LYS A 366 -2.37 0.47 -37.29
C LYS A 366 -2.16 1.32 -38.54
N ALA A 367 -1.52 2.49 -38.41
CA ALA A 367 -1.07 3.33 -39.53
C ALA A 367 0.26 2.87 -40.15
N GLY A 368 0.91 1.82 -39.64
CA GLY A 368 2.23 1.38 -40.08
C GLY A 368 3.38 2.23 -39.56
N GLY A 369 3.18 2.95 -38.46
CA GLY A 369 4.26 3.61 -37.72
C GLY A 369 5.18 2.62 -37.01
N ALA A 370 6.32 3.11 -36.51
CA ALA A 370 7.20 2.32 -35.65
C ALA A 370 6.46 1.89 -34.37
N GLU A 371 6.73 0.65 -33.93
CA GLU A 371 6.14 0.03 -32.75
C GLU A 371 6.49 0.84 -31.48
N PRO A 372 5.50 1.37 -30.74
CA PRO A 372 5.75 2.14 -29.52
C PRO A 372 6.33 1.25 -28.41
N ILE A 373 7.36 1.75 -27.73
CA ILE A 373 7.83 1.17 -26.46
C ILE A 373 7.02 1.85 -25.35
N PRO A 374 6.09 1.15 -24.67
CA PRO A 374 5.25 1.76 -23.64
C PRO A 374 6.09 2.21 -22.44
N GLN A 375 5.71 3.34 -21.83
CA GLN A 375 6.37 3.84 -20.63
C GLN A 375 5.71 3.20 -19.39
N PRO A 376 6.45 2.44 -18.56
CA PRO A 376 5.86 1.77 -17.41
C PRO A 376 5.40 2.78 -16.35
N LEU A 377 4.34 2.43 -15.63
CA LEU A 377 3.77 3.25 -14.58
C LEU A 377 4.82 3.57 -13.48
N PRO A 378 4.92 4.82 -12.98
CA PRO A 378 5.94 5.21 -12.00
C PRO A 378 5.59 4.75 -10.57
N VAL A 379 5.45 3.44 -10.39
CA VAL A 379 5.06 2.73 -9.17
C VAL A 379 6.03 1.57 -8.93
N TYR A 380 7.21 1.90 -8.40
CA TYR A 380 8.33 0.96 -8.23
C TYR A 380 8.26 0.15 -6.92
N THR A 381 7.07 -0.31 -6.54
CA THR A 381 6.85 -1.15 -5.34
C THR A 381 6.69 -2.61 -5.73
N THR A 382 6.94 -3.54 -4.81
CA THR A 382 6.84 -5.00 -5.03
C THR A 382 5.64 -5.65 -4.34
N GLU A 383 4.87 -4.86 -3.59
CA GLU A 383 3.62 -5.25 -2.93
C GLU A 383 2.42 -5.19 -3.90
N GLU A 384 1.20 -5.37 -3.39
CA GLU A 384 0.01 -5.55 -4.20
C GLU A 384 -0.29 -4.38 -5.15
N ILE A 385 0.03 -3.12 -4.77
CA ILE A 385 -0.18 -1.95 -5.64
C ILE A 385 0.81 -1.95 -6.82
N GLY A 386 2.07 -2.33 -6.57
CA GLY A 386 3.10 -2.48 -7.60
C GLY A 386 2.85 -3.67 -8.54
N GLN A 387 2.36 -4.79 -8.01
CA GLN A 387 1.92 -5.94 -8.83
C GLN A 387 0.77 -5.56 -9.78
N VAL A 388 -0.18 -4.73 -9.32
CA VAL A 388 -1.24 -4.19 -10.18
C VAL A 388 -0.70 -3.18 -11.20
N ALA A 389 0.35 -2.41 -10.88
CA ALA A 389 1.02 -1.55 -11.86
C ALA A 389 1.64 -2.37 -13.00
N HIS A 390 2.45 -3.39 -12.67
CA HIS A 390 3.01 -4.30 -13.66
C HIS A 390 1.94 -5.04 -14.49
N ALA A 391 0.81 -5.42 -13.90
CA ALA A 391 -0.30 -6.02 -14.64
C ALA A 391 -0.96 -5.06 -15.65
N VAL A 392 -0.91 -3.74 -15.41
CA VAL A 392 -1.36 -2.72 -16.38
C VAL A 392 -0.30 -2.48 -17.46
N ASP A 393 0.98 -2.42 -17.09
CA ASP A 393 2.10 -2.27 -18.05
C ASP A 393 2.15 -3.46 -19.03
N GLU A 394 1.96 -4.68 -18.54
CA GLU A 394 1.86 -5.90 -19.36
C GLU A 394 0.63 -5.84 -20.28
N LEU A 395 -0.55 -5.45 -19.77
CA LEU A 395 -1.77 -5.35 -20.57
C LEU A 395 -1.66 -4.28 -21.67
N HIS A 396 -0.99 -3.16 -21.40
CA HIS A 396 -0.65 -2.15 -22.41
C HIS A 396 0.23 -2.77 -23.50
N THR A 397 1.30 -3.46 -23.10
CA THR A 397 2.26 -4.11 -24.02
C THR A 397 1.58 -5.16 -24.91
N GLN A 398 0.77 -6.05 -24.32
CA GLN A 398 0.00 -7.06 -25.06
C GLN A 398 -1.02 -6.44 -26.03
N ALA A 399 -1.64 -5.31 -25.68
CA ALA A 399 -2.57 -4.61 -26.56
C ALA A 399 -1.87 -3.96 -27.77
N LEU A 400 -0.63 -3.48 -27.61
CA LEU A 400 0.20 -2.99 -28.72
C LEU A 400 0.65 -4.13 -29.64
N LEU A 401 1.15 -5.24 -29.07
CA LEU A 401 1.55 -6.44 -29.82
C LEU A 401 0.38 -6.98 -30.68
N LEU A 402 -0.82 -7.11 -30.09
CA LEU A 402 -2.01 -7.56 -30.80
C LEU A 402 -2.42 -6.60 -31.93
N ALA A 403 -2.26 -5.28 -31.74
CA ALA A 403 -2.50 -4.30 -32.79
C ALA A 403 -1.45 -4.39 -33.92
N GLY A 404 -0.21 -4.73 -33.58
CA GLY A 404 0.89 -4.99 -34.52
C GLY A 404 0.64 -6.22 -35.37
N ASP A 405 0.25 -7.34 -34.75
CA ASP A 405 -0.12 -8.57 -35.47
C ASP A 405 -1.38 -8.38 -36.34
N GLU A 406 -2.38 -7.60 -35.90
CA GLU A 406 -3.53 -7.26 -36.76
C GLU A 406 -3.09 -6.45 -38.00
N ALA A 407 -2.19 -5.47 -37.83
CA ALA A 407 -1.65 -4.68 -38.93
C ALA A 407 -0.80 -5.55 -39.88
N ARG A 408 0.04 -6.43 -39.34
CA ARG A 408 0.88 -7.37 -40.10
C ARG A 408 0.05 -8.40 -40.86
N LEU A 409 -1.02 -8.92 -40.27
CA LEU A 409 -1.95 -9.83 -40.92
C LEU A 409 -2.67 -9.15 -42.11
N ARG A 410 -3.12 -7.91 -41.94
CA ARG A 410 -3.70 -7.10 -43.02
C ARG A 410 -2.72 -6.94 -44.20
N LEU A 411 -1.43 -6.71 -43.93
CA LEU A 411 -0.40 -6.61 -44.97
C LEU A 411 -0.13 -7.95 -45.66
N LEU A 412 0.00 -9.05 -44.91
CA LEU A 412 0.24 -10.38 -45.44
C LEU A 412 -0.91 -10.87 -46.33
N VAL A 413 -2.16 -10.61 -45.93
CA VAL A 413 -3.35 -10.92 -46.75
C VAL A 413 -3.34 -10.15 -48.08
N ASN A 414 -2.92 -8.88 -48.09
CA ASN A 414 -2.81 -8.10 -49.32
C ASN A 414 -1.74 -8.69 -50.28
N ASP A 415 -0.54 -9.01 -49.79
CA ASP A 415 0.51 -9.63 -50.62
C ASP A 415 0.11 -11.01 -51.15
N MET A 416 -0.58 -11.83 -50.33
CA MET A 416 -1.14 -13.10 -50.79
C MET A 416 -2.13 -12.92 -51.95
N PHE A 417 -3.05 -11.95 -51.88
CA PHE A 417 -3.95 -11.64 -52.99
C PHE A 417 -3.18 -11.12 -54.23
N GLU A 418 -2.15 -10.29 -54.04
CA GLU A 418 -1.34 -9.76 -55.13
C GLU A 418 -0.58 -10.87 -55.87
N THR A 419 0.06 -11.77 -55.11
CA THR A 419 0.86 -12.88 -55.60
C THR A 419 -0.01 -13.98 -56.23
N MET A 420 -1.14 -14.34 -55.60
CA MET A 420 -2.13 -15.25 -56.19
C MET A 420 -2.62 -14.73 -57.54
N SER A 421 -2.93 -13.43 -57.63
CA SER A 421 -3.44 -12.84 -58.85
C SER A 421 -2.39 -12.68 -59.95
N ARG A 422 -1.15 -12.29 -59.62
CA ARG A 422 -0.02 -12.31 -60.57
C ARG A 422 0.15 -13.71 -61.18
N ARG A 423 0.09 -14.76 -60.34
CA ARG A 423 0.20 -16.16 -60.79
C ARG A 423 -0.97 -16.58 -61.68
N ASN A 424 -2.21 -16.28 -61.29
CA ASN A 424 -3.39 -16.62 -62.08
C ASN A 424 -3.38 -15.91 -63.44
N ARG A 425 -3.04 -14.62 -63.46
CA ARG A 425 -2.86 -13.85 -64.70
C ARG A 425 -1.81 -14.49 -65.62
N SER A 426 -0.65 -14.89 -65.10
CA SER A 426 0.40 -15.53 -65.90
C SER A 426 -0.06 -16.84 -66.54
N LEU A 427 -0.81 -17.67 -65.81
CA LEU A 427 -1.38 -18.92 -66.33
C LEU A 427 -2.42 -18.66 -67.42
N VAL A 428 -3.30 -17.66 -67.22
CA VAL A 428 -4.32 -17.28 -68.21
C VAL A 428 -3.70 -16.65 -69.45
N ASP A 429 -2.68 -15.78 -69.31
CA ASP A 429 -1.93 -15.22 -70.44
C ASP A 429 -1.23 -16.33 -71.26
N GLN A 430 -0.78 -17.42 -70.62
CA GLN A 430 -0.25 -18.60 -71.30
C GLN A 430 -1.33 -19.49 -71.95
N GLN A 431 -2.52 -19.61 -71.36
CA GLN A 431 -3.67 -20.30 -71.96
C GLN A 431 -4.20 -19.55 -73.19
N LEU A 432 -4.31 -18.22 -73.11
CA LEU A 432 -4.69 -17.37 -74.24
C LEU A 432 -3.78 -17.63 -75.43
N MET A 433 -2.45 -17.59 -75.28
CA MET A 433 -1.48 -17.89 -76.36
C MET A 433 -1.60 -19.30 -76.98
N LEU A 434 -2.24 -20.25 -76.29
CA LEU A 434 -2.55 -21.57 -76.84
C LEU A 434 -3.85 -21.56 -77.65
N ILE A 435 -4.89 -20.89 -77.15
CA ILE A 435 -6.17 -20.68 -77.86
C ILE A 435 -5.93 -19.89 -79.16
N ASP A 436 -5.14 -18.81 -79.06
CA ASP A 436 -4.58 -17.98 -80.15
C ASP A 436 -3.91 -18.80 -81.27
N ARG A 437 -3.36 -19.96 -80.92
CA ARG A 437 -2.70 -20.90 -81.84
C ARG A 437 -3.67 -21.95 -82.39
N LEU A 438 -4.69 -22.34 -81.63
CA LEU A 438 -5.73 -23.26 -82.10
C LEU A 438 -6.67 -22.55 -83.10
N GLU A 439 -7.11 -21.34 -82.78
CA GLU A 439 -7.96 -20.50 -83.64
C GLU A 439 -7.35 -20.32 -85.05
N ARG A 440 -6.07 -19.97 -85.12
CA ARG A 440 -5.34 -19.73 -86.39
C ARG A 440 -5.09 -20.99 -87.24
N ASN A 441 -5.44 -22.18 -86.73
CA ASN A 441 -5.24 -23.46 -87.42
C ASN A 441 -6.53 -24.31 -87.49
N GLU A 442 -7.70 -23.74 -87.15
CA GLU A 442 -8.99 -24.42 -87.24
C GLU A 442 -9.83 -23.82 -88.39
N GLU A 443 -10.35 -24.69 -89.26
CA GLU A 443 -11.13 -24.31 -90.45
C GLU A 443 -12.63 -24.66 -90.30
N ASP A 444 -12.99 -25.46 -89.28
CA ASP A 444 -14.37 -25.80 -88.94
C ASP A 444 -15.07 -24.61 -88.23
N PRO A 445 -16.10 -23.99 -88.81
CA PRO A 445 -16.74 -22.80 -88.23
C PRO A 445 -17.50 -23.08 -86.92
N GLU A 446 -17.97 -24.30 -86.67
CA GLU A 446 -18.61 -24.63 -85.38
C GLU A 446 -17.55 -24.79 -84.27
N ARG A 447 -16.37 -25.31 -84.59
CA ARG A 447 -15.26 -25.36 -83.62
C ARG A 447 -14.62 -24.00 -83.40
N LEU A 448 -14.54 -23.18 -84.44
CA LEU A 448 -14.06 -21.80 -84.34
C LEU A 448 -14.96 -20.96 -83.41
N ASP A 449 -16.28 -21.10 -83.50
CA ASP A 449 -17.23 -20.50 -82.54
C ASP A 449 -17.00 -21.00 -81.09
N ASN A 450 -16.72 -22.29 -80.91
CA ASN A 450 -16.35 -22.84 -79.60
C ASN A 450 -14.98 -22.35 -79.09
N LEU A 451 -14.01 -22.11 -79.97
CA LEU A 451 -12.71 -21.52 -79.62
C LEU A 451 -12.86 -20.04 -79.22
N PHE A 452 -13.70 -19.25 -79.91
CA PHE A 452 -14.03 -17.88 -79.49
C PHE A 452 -14.69 -17.84 -78.10
N ARG A 453 -15.60 -18.79 -77.80
CA ARG A 453 -16.18 -18.92 -76.45
C ARG A 453 -15.12 -19.23 -75.38
N LEU A 454 -14.09 -20.02 -75.72
CA LEU A 454 -12.98 -20.34 -74.82
C LEU A 454 -12.04 -19.15 -74.61
N ASP A 455 -11.74 -18.36 -75.65
CA ASP A 455 -11.02 -17.10 -75.52
C ASP A 455 -11.76 -16.14 -74.58
N HIS A 456 -13.07 -15.92 -74.81
CA HIS A 456 -13.86 -15.01 -73.99
C HIS A 456 -13.90 -15.44 -72.50
N LEU A 457 -13.95 -16.75 -72.23
CA LEU A 457 -13.84 -17.30 -70.88
C LEU A 457 -12.45 -17.04 -70.25
N ALA A 458 -11.36 -17.18 -71.03
CA ALA A 458 -10.02 -16.87 -70.58
C ALA A 458 -9.81 -15.35 -70.36
N ALA A 459 -10.30 -14.49 -71.25
CA ALA A 459 -10.33 -13.04 -71.08
C ALA A 459 -11.08 -12.63 -69.79
N ARG A 460 -12.16 -13.34 -69.45
CA ARG A 460 -12.92 -13.14 -68.20
C ARG A 460 -12.13 -13.57 -66.95
N LEU A 461 -11.39 -14.67 -66.99
CA LEU A 461 -10.47 -15.08 -65.90
C LEU A 461 -9.32 -14.08 -65.71
N ARG A 462 -8.84 -13.49 -66.81
CA ARG A 462 -7.85 -12.40 -66.80
C ARG A 462 -8.39 -11.12 -66.15
N ARG A 463 -9.67 -10.75 -66.39
CA ARG A 463 -10.35 -9.64 -65.69
C ARG A 463 -10.60 -9.94 -64.21
N ASN A 464 -11.01 -11.16 -63.85
CA ASN A 464 -11.13 -11.55 -62.43
C ASN A 464 -9.79 -11.40 -61.69
N SER A 465 -8.68 -11.76 -62.32
CA SER A 465 -7.32 -11.54 -61.80
C SER A 465 -7.01 -10.03 -61.66
N ALA A 466 -7.30 -9.23 -62.69
CA ALA A 466 -7.17 -7.76 -62.61
C ALA A 466 -7.96 -7.17 -61.42
N ASN A 467 -9.16 -7.68 -61.14
CA ASN A 467 -9.96 -7.30 -59.97
C ASN A 467 -9.29 -7.68 -58.64
N LEU A 468 -8.70 -8.88 -58.54
CA LEU A 468 -7.94 -9.31 -57.35
C LEU A 468 -6.69 -8.44 -57.10
N LEU A 469 -6.02 -7.95 -58.15
CA LEU A 469 -4.93 -6.98 -58.01
C LEU A 469 -5.43 -5.63 -57.47
N VAL A 470 -6.57 -5.12 -57.95
CA VAL A 470 -7.20 -3.92 -57.40
C VAL A 470 -7.64 -4.15 -55.94
N LEU A 471 -8.04 -5.36 -55.56
CA LEU A 471 -8.37 -5.72 -54.17
C LEU A 471 -7.14 -5.82 -53.26
N ALA A 472 -6.01 -6.34 -53.75
CA ALA A 472 -4.71 -6.26 -53.06
C ALA A 472 -4.17 -4.82 -52.90
N GLY A 473 -4.73 -3.85 -53.66
CA GLY A 473 -4.33 -2.44 -53.66
C GLY A 473 -3.30 -2.09 -54.74
N ALA A 474 -2.83 -3.07 -55.50
CA ALA A 474 -1.85 -2.94 -56.57
C ALA A 474 -2.25 -1.89 -57.61
N GLN A 475 -1.25 -1.42 -58.36
CA GLN A 475 -1.45 -0.45 -59.42
C GLN A 475 -1.59 -1.16 -60.76
N LEU A 476 -2.77 -1.08 -61.38
CA LEU A 476 -2.98 -1.42 -62.79
C LEU A 476 -2.45 -0.29 -63.70
N ALA A 477 -1.20 0.10 -63.46
CA ALA A 477 -0.48 1.05 -64.29
C ALA A 477 0.24 0.31 -65.42
N ARG A 478 -0.29 0.41 -66.63
CA ARG A 478 0.59 0.54 -67.80
C ARG A 478 0.81 2.03 -67.99
N ASP A 479 2.07 2.45 -67.96
CA ASP A 479 2.48 3.86 -67.87
C ASP A 479 2.33 4.59 -69.23
N GLN A 480 1.10 4.65 -69.74
CA GLN A 480 0.73 5.42 -70.93
C GLN A 480 0.76 6.90 -70.55
N ARG A 481 1.80 7.62 -70.98
CA ARG A 481 2.03 9.02 -70.56
C ARG A 481 1.23 10.03 -71.38
N ASP A 482 0.92 9.68 -72.62
CA ASP A 482 0.19 10.53 -73.55
C ASP A 482 -1.32 10.57 -73.25
N PRO A 483 -2.01 11.70 -73.50
CA PRO A 483 -3.46 11.78 -73.41
C PRO A 483 -4.18 10.81 -74.35
N VAL A 484 -5.22 10.13 -73.86
CA VAL A 484 -6.00 9.15 -74.63
C VAL A 484 -7.42 9.68 -74.87
N PRO A 485 -7.93 9.75 -76.12
CA PRO A 485 -9.29 10.21 -76.39
C PRO A 485 -10.34 9.39 -75.63
N LEU A 486 -11.39 10.04 -75.10
CA LEU A 486 -12.47 9.37 -74.37
C LEU A 486 -13.20 8.34 -75.23
N SER A 487 -13.34 8.62 -76.53
CA SER A 487 -13.84 7.66 -77.52
C SER A 487 -12.96 6.42 -77.62
N THR A 488 -11.63 6.57 -77.59
CA THR A 488 -10.68 5.44 -77.55
C THR A 488 -10.76 4.68 -76.23
N VAL A 489 -10.87 5.37 -75.09
CA VAL A 489 -11.05 4.76 -73.75
C VAL A 489 -12.32 3.92 -73.69
N ILE A 490 -13.45 4.43 -74.18
CA ILE A 490 -14.72 3.70 -74.18
C ILE A 490 -14.70 2.55 -75.20
N ASN A 491 -14.15 2.74 -76.40
CA ASN A 491 -14.01 1.63 -77.36
C ASN A 491 -13.11 0.51 -76.83
N ALA A 492 -12.02 0.83 -76.13
CA ALA A 492 -11.19 -0.16 -75.46
C ALA A 492 -11.96 -0.93 -74.37
N ALA A 493 -12.75 -0.22 -73.55
CA ALA A 493 -13.62 -0.85 -72.55
C ALA A 493 -14.72 -1.73 -73.18
N VAL A 494 -15.22 -1.38 -74.37
CA VAL A 494 -16.18 -2.19 -75.14
C VAL A 494 -15.51 -3.40 -75.82
N SER A 495 -14.23 -3.31 -76.21
CA SER A 495 -13.43 -4.49 -76.55
C SER A 495 -13.08 -5.36 -75.33
N GLU A 496 -13.30 -4.86 -74.11
CA GLU A 496 -13.15 -5.60 -72.85
C GLU A 496 -14.49 -6.10 -72.26
N VAL A 497 -15.50 -6.39 -73.10
CA VAL A 497 -16.73 -7.12 -72.69
C VAL A 497 -17.10 -8.21 -73.70
N GLU A 498 -17.80 -9.25 -73.21
CA GLU A 498 -18.19 -10.45 -73.98
C GLU A 498 -19.17 -10.09 -75.11
N ASP A 499 -20.29 -9.46 -74.77
CA ASP A 499 -21.36 -9.07 -75.70
C ASP A 499 -21.13 -7.69 -76.36
N TYR A 500 -19.90 -7.39 -76.83
CA TYR A 500 -19.54 -6.06 -77.37
C TYR A 500 -20.49 -5.54 -78.47
N ARG A 501 -21.07 -6.44 -79.28
CA ARG A 501 -22.03 -6.13 -80.36
C ARG A 501 -23.36 -5.56 -79.84
N ARG A 502 -23.68 -5.72 -78.55
CA ARG A 502 -24.88 -5.19 -77.90
C ARG A 502 -24.67 -3.79 -77.32
N VAL A 503 -23.51 -3.14 -77.50
CA VAL A 503 -23.23 -1.81 -76.96
C VAL A 503 -23.46 -0.71 -78.02
N GLU A 504 -24.37 0.23 -77.74
CA GLU A 504 -24.62 1.42 -78.55
C GLU A 504 -23.89 2.64 -77.99
N LEU A 505 -23.03 3.28 -78.79
CA LEU A 505 -22.42 4.57 -78.45
C LEU A 505 -23.27 5.72 -79.02
N SER A 506 -23.76 6.60 -78.15
CA SER A 506 -24.66 7.71 -78.53
C SER A 506 -24.14 9.04 -78.00
N ALA A 507 -23.60 9.88 -78.89
CA ALA A 507 -23.06 11.21 -78.60
C ALA A 507 -22.07 11.24 -77.40
N LEU A 508 -20.80 10.92 -77.67
CA LEU A 508 -19.71 11.11 -76.71
C LEU A 508 -19.08 12.50 -76.90
N PRO A 509 -18.75 13.25 -75.84
CA PRO A 509 -18.08 14.54 -75.96
C PRO A 509 -16.62 14.36 -76.38
N ASP A 510 -16.14 15.22 -77.29
CA ASP A 510 -14.74 15.23 -77.67
C ASP A 510 -13.87 15.79 -76.52
N CYS A 511 -13.03 14.93 -75.97
CA CYS A 511 -12.05 15.19 -74.93
C CYS A 511 -11.09 14.00 -74.81
N ALA A 512 -9.89 14.23 -74.26
CA ALA A 512 -8.97 13.18 -73.87
C ALA A 512 -8.89 13.05 -72.34
N LEU A 513 -8.53 11.87 -71.86
CA LEU A 513 -8.13 11.63 -70.48
C LEU A 513 -6.62 11.79 -70.33
N VAL A 514 -6.19 12.14 -69.12
CA VAL A 514 -4.77 12.06 -68.72
C VAL A 514 -4.35 10.58 -68.74
N GLY A 515 -3.25 10.25 -69.43
CA GLY A 515 -2.86 8.86 -69.69
C GLY A 515 -2.71 7.98 -68.42
N GLY A 516 -2.16 8.55 -67.34
CA GLY A 516 -2.05 7.88 -66.03
C GLY A 516 -3.38 7.56 -65.33
N ALA A 517 -4.52 8.07 -65.83
CA ALA A 517 -5.86 7.65 -65.42
C ALA A 517 -6.52 6.71 -66.44
N ALA A 518 -6.09 6.70 -67.70
CA ALA A 518 -6.76 6.00 -68.79
C ALA A 518 -6.91 4.49 -68.53
N GLY A 519 -5.84 3.79 -68.12
CA GLY A 519 -5.91 2.35 -67.84
C GLY A 519 -6.89 1.97 -66.72
N GLY A 520 -6.95 2.77 -65.65
CA GLY A 520 -7.94 2.59 -64.58
C GLY A 520 -9.37 2.86 -65.07
N VAL A 521 -9.56 3.88 -65.89
CA VAL A 521 -10.89 4.25 -66.41
C VAL A 521 -11.40 3.28 -67.48
N ILE A 522 -10.54 2.68 -68.31
CA ILE A 522 -10.91 1.57 -69.20
C ILE A 522 -11.48 0.41 -68.37
N HIS A 523 -10.77 0.00 -67.31
CA HIS A 523 -11.20 -1.08 -66.42
C HIS A 523 -12.51 -0.75 -65.68
N LEU A 524 -12.66 0.50 -65.20
CA LEU A 524 -13.89 0.98 -64.57
C LEU A 524 -15.09 0.92 -65.53
N PHE A 525 -14.89 1.28 -66.80
CA PHE A 525 -15.95 1.17 -67.81
C PHE A 525 -16.25 -0.28 -68.18
N ALA A 526 -15.24 -1.13 -68.37
CA ALA A 526 -15.43 -2.54 -68.67
C ALA A 526 -16.29 -3.25 -67.60
N GLU A 527 -15.99 -3.05 -66.31
CA GLU A 527 -16.78 -3.61 -65.21
C GLU A 527 -18.23 -3.10 -65.19
N LEU A 528 -18.48 -1.82 -65.50
CA LEU A 528 -19.85 -1.28 -65.54
C LEU A 528 -20.63 -1.76 -66.77
N ILE A 529 -19.97 -1.91 -67.93
CA ILE A 529 -20.58 -2.39 -69.17
C ILE A 529 -20.87 -3.90 -69.09
N ASP A 530 -19.97 -4.71 -68.53
CA ASP A 530 -20.17 -6.15 -68.31
C ASP A 530 -21.39 -6.41 -67.42
N ASN A 531 -21.52 -5.67 -66.31
CA ASN A 531 -22.70 -5.73 -65.46
C ASN A 531 -23.98 -5.32 -66.23
N ALA A 532 -23.96 -4.20 -66.97
CA ALA A 532 -25.12 -3.74 -67.75
C ALA A 532 -25.57 -4.78 -68.81
N LEU A 533 -24.61 -5.41 -69.51
CA LEU A 533 -24.86 -6.45 -70.52
C LEU A 533 -25.40 -7.73 -69.90
N ARG A 534 -24.87 -8.14 -68.75
CA ARG A 534 -25.23 -9.36 -68.01
C ARG A 534 -26.59 -9.30 -67.33
N TYR A 535 -27.02 -8.12 -66.89
CA TYR A 535 -28.35 -7.92 -66.30
C TYR A 535 -29.43 -7.53 -67.33
N SER A 536 -29.06 -7.25 -68.57
CA SER A 536 -29.97 -6.99 -69.70
C SER A 536 -30.28 -8.26 -70.51
N PRO A 537 -31.54 -8.51 -70.92
CA PRO A 537 -31.88 -9.62 -71.83
C PRO A 537 -31.05 -9.63 -73.12
N PRO A 538 -30.70 -10.80 -73.69
CA PRO A 538 -29.80 -10.88 -74.86
C PRO A 538 -30.35 -10.23 -76.14
N THR A 539 -31.65 -9.94 -76.18
CA THR A 539 -32.33 -9.21 -77.27
C THR A 539 -32.28 -7.68 -77.13
N THR A 540 -31.69 -7.14 -76.06
CA THR A 540 -31.60 -5.70 -75.79
C THR A 540 -30.16 -5.19 -75.80
N THR A 541 -29.99 -3.94 -76.19
CA THR A 541 -28.71 -3.22 -76.23
C THR A 541 -28.48 -2.38 -74.97
N VAL A 542 -27.21 -2.16 -74.63
CA VAL A 542 -26.76 -1.26 -73.56
C VAL A 542 -26.29 0.04 -74.21
N ARG A 543 -26.84 1.18 -73.78
CA ARG A 543 -26.51 2.49 -74.37
C ARG A 543 -25.52 3.26 -73.51
N ILE A 544 -24.43 3.71 -74.12
CA ILE A 544 -23.47 4.63 -73.51
C ILE A 544 -23.64 6.01 -74.13
N SER A 545 -23.87 7.03 -73.30
CA SER A 545 -24.00 8.43 -73.74
C SER A 545 -23.24 9.40 -72.84
N GLY A 546 -22.84 10.56 -73.36
CA GLY A 546 -22.00 11.50 -72.61
C GLY A 546 -22.34 12.98 -72.84
N GLY A 547 -22.02 13.81 -71.85
CA GLY A 547 -22.14 15.25 -71.94
C GLY A 547 -21.12 15.96 -71.05
N ARG A 548 -20.68 17.15 -71.46
CA ARG A 548 -19.89 18.03 -70.58
C ARG A 548 -20.79 18.66 -69.52
N GLY A 549 -20.33 18.67 -68.28
CA GLY A 549 -20.97 19.36 -67.16
C GLY A 549 -20.69 20.87 -67.19
N GLY A 550 -21.54 21.65 -66.52
CA GLY A 550 -21.33 23.10 -66.35
C GLY A 550 -20.12 23.47 -65.48
N ASP A 551 -19.51 22.48 -64.83
CA ASP A 551 -18.27 22.55 -64.06
C ASP A 551 -17.01 22.17 -64.87
N GLY A 552 -17.16 21.94 -66.18
CA GLY A 552 -16.08 21.51 -67.08
C GLY A 552 -15.75 20.02 -67.04
N GLY A 553 -16.37 19.25 -66.13
CA GLY A 553 -16.25 17.80 -66.10
C GLY A 553 -17.01 17.12 -67.24
N VAL A 554 -16.97 15.79 -67.28
CA VAL A 554 -17.76 14.97 -68.22
C VAL A 554 -18.62 14.00 -67.43
N MET A 555 -19.93 14.01 -67.69
CA MET A 555 -20.87 13.01 -67.19
C MET A 555 -21.15 11.99 -68.29
N LEU A 556 -20.92 10.72 -67.97
CA LEU A 556 -21.24 9.57 -68.83
C LEU A 556 -22.35 8.74 -68.19
N ARG A 557 -23.25 8.21 -69.02
CA ARG A 557 -24.35 7.33 -68.61
C ARG A 557 -24.26 6.03 -69.38
N ILE A 558 -24.27 4.92 -68.63
CA ILE A 558 -24.44 3.57 -69.16
C ILE A 558 -25.82 3.12 -68.72
N SER A 559 -26.74 2.96 -69.66
CA SER A 559 -28.14 2.61 -69.40
C SER A 559 -28.40 1.19 -69.89
N ASP A 560 -28.86 0.34 -68.98
CA ASP A 560 -29.22 -1.06 -69.22
C ASP A 560 -30.75 -1.20 -69.47
N SER A 561 -31.18 -2.34 -70.02
CA SER A 561 -32.59 -2.68 -70.24
C SER A 561 -33.00 -3.91 -69.42
N GLY A 562 -32.43 -4.06 -68.23
CA GLY A 562 -32.60 -5.19 -67.33
C GLY A 562 -33.80 -5.10 -66.39
N LEU A 563 -33.73 -5.91 -65.32
CA LEU A 563 -34.73 -5.97 -64.25
C LEU A 563 -34.66 -4.78 -63.25
N GLY A 564 -33.57 -4.00 -63.31
CA GLY A 564 -33.32 -2.88 -62.41
C GLY A 564 -32.93 -3.28 -60.98
N MET A 565 -32.68 -2.27 -60.15
CA MET A 565 -32.40 -2.43 -58.72
C MET A 565 -33.46 -1.71 -57.89
N ASN A 566 -34.04 -2.39 -56.90
CA ASN A 566 -34.92 -1.76 -55.91
C ASN A 566 -34.15 -0.73 -55.05
N ASP A 567 -34.89 0.13 -54.34
CA ASP A 567 -34.30 1.25 -53.60
C ASP A 567 -33.41 0.84 -52.42
N ALA A 568 -33.57 -0.35 -51.84
CA ALA A 568 -32.68 -0.85 -50.80
C ALA A 568 -31.34 -1.30 -51.40
N ASP A 569 -31.38 -2.18 -52.40
CA ASP A 569 -30.18 -2.69 -53.07
C ASP A 569 -29.42 -1.57 -53.78
N ARG A 570 -30.13 -0.64 -54.42
CA ARG A 570 -29.53 0.53 -55.06
C ARG A 570 -28.87 1.48 -54.05
N ARG A 571 -29.38 1.58 -52.81
CA ARG A 571 -28.69 2.30 -51.71
C ARG A 571 -27.45 1.56 -51.23
N ILE A 572 -27.52 0.23 -51.06
CA ILE A 572 -26.37 -0.60 -50.65
C ILE A 572 -25.25 -0.55 -51.71
N ALA A 573 -25.59 -0.66 -52.99
CA ALA A 573 -24.64 -0.52 -54.10
C ALA A 573 -24.01 0.89 -54.15
N ASN A 574 -24.81 1.95 -54.00
CA ASN A 574 -24.29 3.33 -53.92
C ASN A 574 -23.46 3.61 -52.65
N MET A 575 -23.65 2.85 -51.55
CA MET A 575 -22.80 2.91 -50.37
C MET A 575 -21.46 2.19 -50.61
N ARG A 576 -21.49 0.97 -51.16
CA ARG A 576 -20.29 0.20 -51.56
C ARG A 576 -19.41 0.95 -52.57
N LEU A 577 -20.01 1.70 -53.49
CA LEU A 577 -19.30 2.59 -54.43
C LEU A 577 -18.60 3.80 -53.76
N ARG A 578 -18.84 4.06 -52.47
CA ARG A 578 -18.26 5.19 -51.70
C ARG A 578 -17.31 4.73 -50.59
N SER A 579 -17.54 3.55 -50.01
CA SER A 579 -16.79 3.01 -48.86
C SER A 579 -15.45 2.36 -49.27
N GLY A 580 -14.59 3.12 -49.97
CA GLY A 580 -13.40 2.61 -50.67
C GLY A 580 -12.22 2.13 -49.80
N SER A 581 -12.44 1.82 -48.52
CA SER A 581 -11.43 1.45 -47.51
C SER A 581 -11.47 -0.03 -47.10
N ASP A 582 -12.66 -0.56 -46.79
CA ASP A 582 -12.78 -1.79 -45.98
C ASP A 582 -13.18 -3.02 -46.79
N VAL A 583 -12.27 -4.01 -46.83
CA VAL A 583 -12.50 -5.32 -47.44
C VAL A 583 -13.09 -6.27 -46.40
N THR A 584 -14.41 -6.45 -46.42
CA THR A 584 -15.09 -7.52 -45.67
C THR A 584 -15.20 -8.80 -46.53
N PRO A 585 -15.27 -10.00 -45.93
CA PRO A 585 -15.42 -11.25 -46.68
C PRO A 585 -16.69 -11.29 -47.57
N ASP A 586 -17.76 -10.61 -47.19
CA ASP A 586 -19.00 -10.53 -47.98
C ASP A 586 -18.83 -9.76 -49.30
N ASN A 587 -17.91 -8.78 -49.35
CA ASN A 587 -17.64 -8.01 -50.58
C ASN A 587 -17.08 -8.88 -51.72
N ALA A 588 -16.54 -10.08 -51.42
CA ALA A 588 -16.06 -11.03 -52.43
C ALA A 588 -17.17 -11.52 -53.39
N ARG A 589 -18.45 -11.39 -53.04
CA ARG A 589 -19.58 -11.69 -53.94
C ARG A 589 -19.92 -10.56 -54.92
N HIS A 590 -19.37 -9.36 -54.72
CA HIS A 590 -19.70 -8.15 -55.47
C HIS A 590 -18.45 -7.39 -55.97
N MET A 591 -17.39 -8.13 -56.32
CA MET A 591 -16.06 -7.61 -56.65
C MET A 591 -16.06 -6.38 -57.58
N GLY A 592 -16.83 -6.42 -58.68
CA GLY A 592 -16.83 -5.36 -59.70
C GLY A 592 -17.22 -3.98 -59.18
N LEU A 593 -18.28 -3.87 -58.37
CA LEU A 593 -18.69 -2.57 -57.79
C LEU A 593 -17.66 -2.04 -56.77
N PHE A 594 -16.96 -2.93 -56.05
CA PHE A 594 -15.89 -2.52 -55.14
C PHE A 594 -14.65 -2.05 -55.92
N VAL A 595 -14.30 -2.73 -57.02
CA VAL A 595 -13.21 -2.34 -57.94
C VAL A 595 -13.51 -0.98 -58.57
N VAL A 596 -14.72 -0.78 -59.11
CA VAL A 596 -15.21 0.50 -59.61
C VAL A 596 -15.10 1.59 -58.54
N GLY A 597 -15.56 1.33 -57.30
CA GLY A 597 -15.46 2.27 -56.19
C GLY A 597 -14.01 2.63 -55.82
N ARG A 598 -13.10 1.65 -55.77
CA ARG A 598 -11.68 1.88 -55.42
C ARG A 598 -10.91 2.63 -56.51
N ILE A 599 -11.17 2.32 -57.78
CA ILE A 599 -10.62 3.07 -58.92
C ILE A 599 -11.19 4.50 -58.91
N ALA A 600 -12.50 4.65 -58.70
CA ALA A 600 -13.15 5.94 -58.70
C ALA A 600 -12.59 6.87 -57.60
N ALA A 601 -12.48 6.35 -56.37
CA ALA A 601 -11.87 7.05 -55.24
C ALA A 601 -10.41 7.47 -55.51
N ARG A 602 -9.59 6.59 -56.10
CA ARG A 602 -8.18 6.88 -56.45
C ARG A 602 -8.03 8.05 -57.43
N HIS A 603 -8.98 8.25 -58.33
CA HIS A 603 -8.92 9.29 -59.37
C HIS A 603 -9.90 10.47 -59.16
N GLY A 604 -10.61 10.53 -58.01
CA GLY A 604 -11.61 11.57 -57.73
C GLY A 604 -12.88 11.50 -58.61
N ILE A 605 -13.06 10.39 -59.33
CA ILE A 605 -14.23 10.11 -60.17
C ILE A 605 -15.42 9.82 -59.25
N ARG A 606 -16.62 10.27 -59.61
CA ARG A 606 -17.85 9.97 -58.87
C ARG A 606 -18.72 9.02 -59.68
N VAL A 607 -18.97 7.83 -59.15
CA VAL A 607 -19.87 6.83 -59.75
C VAL A 607 -21.14 6.70 -58.90
N GLY A 608 -22.30 6.57 -59.53
CA GLY A 608 -23.55 6.31 -58.84
C GLY A 608 -24.57 5.58 -59.71
N LEU A 609 -25.42 4.76 -59.08
CA LEU A 609 -26.48 4.02 -59.76
C LEU A 609 -27.84 4.67 -59.55
N ARG A 610 -28.57 4.91 -60.64
CA ARG A 610 -29.96 5.39 -60.66
C ARG A 610 -30.89 4.35 -61.28
N GLY A 611 -32.19 4.45 -60.97
CA GLY A 611 -33.23 3.81 -61.77
C GLY A 611 -33.44 4.54 -63.11
N PRO A 612 -34.43 4.12 -63.92
CA PRO A 612 -34.72 4.73 -65.22
C PRO A 612 -35.13 6.21 -65.08
N ALA A 613 -34.85 7.02 -66.09
CA ALA A 613 -35.36 8.39 -66.13
C ALA A 613 -36.87 8.41 -66.36
N GLY A 614 -37.58 9.44 -65.85
CA GLY A 614 -39.04 9.57 -66.02
C GLY A 614 -39.54 9.76 -67.45
N SER A 615 -38.63 9.76 -68.43
CA SER A 615 -38.89 9.80 -69.88
C SER A 615 -38.58 8.47 -70.60
N GLU A 616 -38.13 7.43 -69.87
CA GLU A 616 -37.68 6.16 -70.44
C GLU A 616 -38.59 5.02 -70.00
N ALA A 617 -39.22 4.33 -70.96
CA ALA A 617 -40.22 3.29 -70.70
C ALA A 617 -39.59 1.90 -70.38
N GLY A 618 -38.50 1.88 -69.61
CA GLY A 618 -37.73 0.67 -69.29
C GLY A 618 -37.60 0.42 -67.80
N ALA A 619 -37.26 -0.82 -67.41
CA ALA A 619 -37.11 -1.25 -66.03
C ALA A 619 -35.64 -1.31 -65.54
N GLY A 620 -34.68 -0.90 -66.37
CA GLY A 620 -33.24 -1.10 -66.14
C GLY A 620 -32.58 -0.16 -65.13
N THR A 621 -31.27 -0.30 -64.98
CA THR A 621 -30.40 0.58 -64.17
C THR A 621 -29.63 1.54 -65.08
N THR A 622 -29.34 2.74 -64.59
CA THR A 622 -28.37 3.65 -65.22
C THR A 622 -27.20 3.92 -64.29
N ALA A 623 -25.99 3.58 -64.73
CA ALA A 623 -24.75 3.98 -64.06
C ALA A 623 -24.31 5.35 -64.57
N GLU A 624 -24.26 6.35 -63.69
CA GLU A 624 -23.68 7.66 -63.95
C GLU A 624 -22.21 7.68 -63.50
N VAL A 625 -21.31 8.05 -64.41
CA VAL A 625 -19.86 8.21 -64.17
C VAL A 625 -19.47 9.65 -64.47
N TYR A 626 -19.17 10.41 -63.41
CA TYR A 626 -18.66 11.77 -63.51
C TYR A 626 -17.12 11.77 -63.46
N LEU A 627 -16.52 12.15 -64.57
CA LEU A 627 -15.09 12.42 -64.74
C LEU A 627 -14.81 13.90 -64.40
N PRO A 628 -14.09 14.22 -63.30
CA PRO A 628 -13.72 15.60 -62.99
C PRO A 628 -12.73 16.19 -64.01
N PRO A 629 -12.61 17.54 -64.10
CA PRO A 629 -11.59 18.18 -64.92
C PRO A 629 -10.15 17.69 -64.66
N THR A 630 -9.86 17.22 -63.45
CA THR A 630 -8.54 16.69 -63.05
C THR A 630 -8.11 15.39 -63.75
N VAL A 631 -9.05 14.62 -64.32
CA VAL A 631 -8.72 13.43 -65.13
C VAL A 631 -8.80 13.69 -66.64
N LEU A 632 -9.20 14.89 -67.05
CA LEU A 632 -9.40 15.28 -68.45
C LEU A 632 -8.22 16.13 -68.95
N ALA A 633 -7.53 15.64 -69.97
CA ALA A 633 -6.49 16.39 -70.65
C ALA A 633 -7.11 17.51 -71.53
N GLY A 634 -6.46 18.68 -71.52
CA GLY A 634 -6.87 19.83 -72.33
C GLY A 634 -7.76 20.87 -71.64
N SER A 635 -8.23 20.64 -70.40
CA SER A 635 -8.99 21.63 -69.62
C SER A 635 -8.09 22.70 -68.95
N ALA A 636 -7.10 23.22 -69.67
CA ALA A 636 -6.16 24.25 -69.21
C ALA A 636 -6.56 25.63 -69.75
N ALA A 637 -7.74 26.12 -69.34
CA ALA A 637 -8.23 27.45 -69.73
C ALA A 637 -7.48 28.57 -68.99
N SER A 638 -6.36 29.00 -69.57
CA SER A 638 -5.64 30.27 -69.38
C SER A 638 -5.78 31.01 -68.04
N GLN A 639 -4.68 31.02 -67.28
CA GLN A 639 -4.20 32.27 -66.69
C GLN A 639 -2.74 32.51 -67.05
N GLY A 640 -2.48 33.60 -67.79
CA GLY A 640 -1.21 34.34 -67.88
C GLY A 640 0.09 33.58 -68.13
N ARG A 641 0.58 33.56 -69.39
CA ARG A 641 2.00 33.25 -69.68
C ARG A 641 2.55 33.95 -70.92
N PRO A 642 3.48 34.91 -70.77
CA PRO A 642 4.51 35.26 -71.74
C PRO A 642 5.90 34.82 -71.21
N GLY A 643 6.88 34.38 -72.02
CA GLY A 643 6.90 34.08 -73.46
C GLY A 643 8.14 33.21 -73.79
N SER A 644 8.38 32.90 -75.08
CA SER A 644 9.56 32.16 -75.59
C SER A 644 10.49 33.12 -76.36
N VAL A 645 11.74 32.85 -76.76
CA VAL A 645 12.52 31.63 -77.10
C VAL A 645 14.02 31.92 -76.78
N SER A 646 15.06 31.07 -76.87
CA SER A 646 15.28 29.66 -77.31
C SER A 646 16.60 29.13 -76.70
N SER A 647 16.84 27.80 -76.74
CA SER A 647 18.20 27.22 -76.72
C SER A 647 18.95 27.47 -78.04
N PRO A 648 20.28 27.32 -78.09
CA PRO A 648 20.83 26.11 -78.71
C PRO A 648 22.12 25.55 -78.04
N SER A 649 22.46 24.30 -78.36
CA SER A 649 23.74 23.66 -77.99
C SER A 649 24.74 23.70 -79.13
N THR A 650 26.00 24.10 -78.89
CA THR A 650 27.08 23.83 -79.84
C THR A 650 28.47 23.62 -79.23
N LYS A 651 29.21 22.75 -79.89
CA LYS A 651 30.55 22.19 -79.64
C LYS A 651 31.69 23.20 -79.42
N LEU A 652 32.62 22.80 -78.53
CA LEU A 652 34.08 22.71 -78.75
C LEU A 652 34.83 23.85 -79.48
N ALA A 653 35.72 24.54 -78.78
CA ALA A 653 36.90 25.23 -79.33
C ALA A 653 38.05 25.27 -78.29
N ASN A 654 39.30 25.39 -78.76
CA ASN A 654 40.52 25.29 -77.96
C ASN A 654 41.24 26.64 -77.74
N ALA A 655 41.84 26.77 -76.55
CA ALA A 655 43.19 27.31 -76.24
C ALA A 655 43.63 28.76 -76.59
N MET A 656 44.41 29.29 -75.63
CA MET A 656 45.60 30.17 -75.76
C MET A 656 45.48 31.68 -76.05
N ALA A 657 45.64 32.44 -74.96
CA ALA A 657 46.75 33.39 -74.69
C ALA A 657 46.96 34.66 -75.54
N THR A 658 47.00 35.81 -74.85
CA THR A 658 48.15 36.75 -74.71
C THR A 658 47.74 37.83 -73.69
N THR A 659 48.44 38.08 -72.57
CA THR A 659 49.78 38.69 -72.32
C THR A 659 49.68 40.19 -71.93
N ASP A 660 50.31 40.50 -70.80
CA ASP A 660 50.63 41.79 -70.14
C ASP A 660 51.21 42.91 -71.05
N PRO A 661 51.34 44.22 -70.64
CA PRO A 661 52.00 44.60 -69.36
C PRO A 661 51.69 45.97 -68.65
N ALA A 662 52.26 46.08 -67.44
CA ALA A 662 52.78 47.28 -66.73
C ALA A 662 51.81 48.28 -66.03
N GLY A 663 52.17 48.91 -64.89
CA GLY A 663 53.33 48.64 -64.00
C GLY A 663 53.71 49.73 -62.96
N GLY A 664 53.61 49.40 -61.65
CA GLY A 664 54.27 50.07 -60.50
C GLY A 664 53.70 51.43 -60.02
N PRO A 665 54.23 52.05 -58.93
CA PRO A 665 55.26 51.59 -57.97
C PRO A 665 54.73 51.46 -56.51
N ALA A 666 55.58 51.52 -55.47
CA ALA A 666 55.28 50.97 -54.13
C ALA A 666 55.80 51.76 -52.89
N ALA A 667 55.29 51.32 -51.72
CA ALA A 667 55.99 51.17 -50.40
C ALA A 667 55.98 52.27 -49.30
N GLN A 668 55.56 51.80 -48.10
CA GLN A 668 56.07 52.09 -46.73
C GLN A 668 55.94 53.50 -46.08
N ARG A 669 55.08 53.61 -45.04
CA ARG A 669 55.46 53.36 -43.63
C ARG A 669 54.28 53.34 -42.61
N ASP A 670 54.55 52.68 -41.48
CA ASP A 670 54.07 52.89 -40.09
C ASP A 670 52.62 52.58 -39.60
N VAL A 671 52.57 51.69 -38.58
CA VAL A 671 51.71 51.65 -37.36
C VAL A 671 50.35 50.87 -37.32
N ALA A 672 50.25 50.04 -36.27
CA ALA A 672 49.09 49.52 -35.51
C ALA A 672 48.28 48.24 -35.93
N GLU A 673 48.11 47.41 -34.89
CA GLU A 673 47.22 46.26 -34.61
C GLU A 673 45.69 46.46 -34.81
N PRO A 674 44.84 45.40 -34.70
CA PRO A 674 45.06 44.00 -35.11
C PRO A 674 43.85 43.29 -35.82
N ALA A 675 44.18 42.17 -36.47
CA ALA A 675 43.38 40.99 -36.86
C ALA A 675 41.97 40.75 -36.23
N ASN A 676 40.90 40.28 -36.91
CA ASN A 676 40.65 39.82 -38.31
C ASN A 676 41.46 38.56 -38.78
N GLN A 677 40.96 37.52 -39.46
CA GLN A 677 39.63 37.14 -40.02
C GLN A 677 39.60 35.60 -40.30
N ASN A 678 38.56 35.06 -40.97
CA ASN A 678 38.38 33.62 -41.27
C ASN A 678 39.17 33.09 -42.50
N GLY A 679 39.43 31.77 -42.55
CA GLY A 679 39.78 30.95 -43.73
C GLY A 679 39.55 29.45 -43.42
N ALA A 680 38.86 28.64 -44.26
CA ALA A 680 39.33 27.96 -45.49
C ALA A 680 40.15 26.67 -45.20
N GLU A 681 40.00 25.50 -45.84
CA GLU A 681 39.30 25.09 -47.09
C GLU A 681 38.35 23.85 -46.94
N ILE A 682 38.27 22.93 -47.93
CA ILE A 682 37.04 22.15 -48.27
C ILE A 682 37.26 20.59 -48.32
N PRO A 683 36.44 19.67 -48.93
CA PRO A 683 36.00 18.44 -48.22
C PRO A 683 36.33 17.10 -48.92
N SER A 684 35.87 15.97 -48.33
CA SER A 684 35.50 14.77 -49.12
C SER A 684 34.55 13.83 -48.34
N VAL A 685 33.71 13.08 -49.07
CA VAL A 685 32.80 12.05 -48.54
C VAL A 685 32.92 10.78 -49.39
N THR A 686 33.20 9.63 -48.77
CA THR A 686 33.04 8.31 -49.42
C THR A 686 32.64 7.25 -48.39
N LEU A 687 31.68 6.40 -48.74
CA LEU A 687 31.27 5.22 -47.96
C LEU A 687 32.08 3.98 -48.40
N LEU A 688 32.35 3.04 -47.48
CA LEU A 688 32.19 1.56 -47.61
C LEU A 688 32.92 0.80 -46.45
N PRO A 689 32.42 -0.37 -45.98
CA PRO A 689 32.93 -1.05 -44.78
C PRO A 689 33.86 -2.26 -45.06
N ARG A 690 34.77 -2.55 -44.12
CA ARG A 690 35.48 -3.85 -43.99
C ARG A 690 35.71 -4.21 -42.50
N ARG A 691 35.97 -5.50 -42.20
CA ARG A 691 36.05 -6.08 -40.83
C ARG A 691 37.45 -6.66 -40.52
N ASN A 692 37.95 -6.38 -39.30
CA ASN A 692 38.84 -7.21 -38.44
C ASN A 692 40.24 -7.66 -38.97
N PRO A 693 41.16 -8.23 -38.12
CA PRO A 693 41.11 -8.40 -36.64
C PRO A 693 42.40 -8.02 -35.85
N GLY A 694 42.24 -7.75 -34.53
CA GLY A 694 43.11 -8.29 -33.45
C GLY A 694 44.40 -7.55 -32.98
N SER A 695 44.88 -7.99 -31.81
CA SER A 695 46.23 -7.80 -31.18
C SER A 695 46.59 -6.50 -30.41
N SER A 696 46.32 -6.52 -29.09
CA SER A 696 47.22 -6.28 -27.93
C SER A 696 48.45 -5.33 -27.93
N GLY A 697 48.64 -4.62 -26.80
CA GLY A 697 49.87 -3.88 -26.38
C GLY A 697 49.63 -2.37 -26.15
N ILE A 698 49.34 -1.85 -24.94
CA ILE A 698 50.18 -1.64 -23.73
C ILE A 698 51.36 -0.66 -23.95
N THR A 699 51.30 0.56 -23.37
CA THR A 699 52.33 1.32 -22.60
C THR A 699 52.19 2.87 -22.73
N GLU A 700 52.48 3.58 -21.63
CA GLU A 700 52.86 5.01 -21.44
C GLU A 700 51.95 6.24 -21.76
N VAL A 701 51.59 6.94 -20.66
CA VAL A 701 51.82 8.37 -20.30
C VAL A 701 51.51 9.50 -21.30
N PRO A 702 50.62 10.46 -20.93
CA PRO A 702 50.55 11.81 -21.50
C PRO A 702 51.51 12.81 -20.82
N GLU A 703 52.07 13.75 -21.58
CA GLU A 703 53.00 14.81 -21.16
C GLU A 703 52.29 16.15 -20.85
N VAL A 704 52.93 17.07 -20.10
CA VAL A 704 52.35 18.34 -19.62
C VAL A 704 53.31 19.53 -19.82
N PRO A 705 52.87 20.66 -20.43
CA PRO A 705 53.68 21.90 -20.55
C PRO A 705 53.73 22.77 -19.29
N GLU A 706 54.65 23.74 -19.27
CA GLU A 706 55.22 24.39 -18.07
C GLU A 706 54.54 25.70 -17.58
N VAL A 707 55.15 26.31 -16.54
CA VAL A 707 54.68 27.43 -15.68
C VAL A 707 55.54 28.68 -15.88
N PRO A 708 55.00 29.90 -15.68
CA PRO A 708 55.64 30.87 -14.73
C PRO A 708 54.61 31.76 -13.98
N GLU A 709 54.90 32.47 -12.88
CA GLU A 709 55.83 32.29 -11.74
C GLU A 709 55.28 33.13 -10.53
N VAL A 710 55.97 33.19 -9.37
CA VAL A 710 55.42 33.62 -8.05
C VAL A 710 55.86 35.05 -7.63
N PRO A 711 55.27 35.68 -6.58
CA PRO A 711 55.78 35.51 -5.20
C PRO A 711 54.71 35.42 -4.06
N ALA A 712 55.14 35.00 -2.86
CA ALA A 712 54.30 34.73 -1.67
C ALA A 712 54.53 35.75 -0.52
N PRO A 713 53.90 35.60 0.69
CA PRO A 713 54.54 34.77 1.74
C PRO A 713 53.60 34.05 2.77
N ALA A 714 54.12 32.96 3.38
CA ALA A 714 53.87 32.36 4.73
C ALA A 714 52.41 32.11 5.25
N GLU A 715 52.09 31.13 6.12
CA GLU A 715 52.89 30.15 6.88
C GLU A 715 52.19 28.75 6.99
N GLN A 716 52.61 27.84 7.88
CA GLN A 716 52.51 26.37 7.68
C GLN A 716 51.54 25.57 8.59
N LEU A 717 51.00 24.47 8.06
CA LEU A 717 50.42 23.32 8.80
C LEU A 717 50.67 21.98 8.06
N PRO A 718 51.00 20.85 8.74
CA PRO A 718 51.34 19.57 8.09
C PRO A 718 50.15 18.62 7.86
N ARG A 719 50.25 17.76 6.84
CA ARG A 719 49.28 16.68 6.51
C ARG A 719 49.75 15.30 7.01
N ARG A 720 48.80 14.38 7.21
CA ARG A 720 49.03 12.92 7.33
C ARG A 720 48.34 12.15 6.19
N GLN A 721 48.83 10.95 5.91
CA GLN A 721 48.35 10.06 4.84
C GLN A 721 47.15 9.20 5.28
N PRO A 722 46.27 8.77 4.35
CA PRO A 722 45.25 7.75 4.61
C PRO A 722 45.85 6.33 4.59
N ARG A 723 45.12 5.36 5.15
CA ARG A 723 45.47 3.93 5.11
C ARG A 723 44.18 3.10 4.98
N GLU A 724 44.23 2.05 4.16
CA GLU A 724 43.08 1.19 3.86
C GLU A 724 42.75 0.20 4.99
N LEU A 725 41.55 -0.36 4.93
CA LEU A 725 40.99 -1.31 5.89
C LEU A 725 40.84 -2.69 5.25
N ALA A 726 41.24 -3.73 5.98
CA ALA A 726 40.96 -5.13 5.66
C ALA A 726 40.09 -5.76 6.77
N THR A 727 39.35 -6.81 6.42
CA THR A 727 38.33 -7.45 7.28
C THR A 727 38.91 -8.71 8.01
N PRO A 728 38.14 -9.60 8.67
CA PRO A 728 38.36 -9.83 10.11
C PRO A 728 39.01 -11.18 10.45
N TRP A 729 39.31 -11.39 11.74
CA TRP A 729 40.38 -12.29 12.22
C TRP A 729 39.93 -13.48 13.10
N TRP A 730 38.78 -14.12 12.81
CA TRP A 730 38.34 -15.29 13.58
C TRP A 730 39.00 -16.62 13.16
N GLU A 731 40.29 -16.80 13.44
CA GLU A 731 40.89 -18.14 13.41
C GLU A 731 41.83 -18.35 14.61
N GLY A 732 41.79 -19.54 15.21
CA GLY A 732 42.22 -19.75 16.60
C GLY A 732 43.54 -20.48 16.80
N GLY A 733 44.17 -20.26 17.97
CA GLY A 733 45.35 -20.99 18.43
C GLY A 733 45.71 -20.61 19.88
N GLN A 734 46.00 -21.62 20.72
CA GLN A 734 46.34 -21.54 22.15
C GLN A 734 47.69 -22.26 22.40
N PRO A 735 48.34 -22.18 23.58
CA PRO A 735 48.37 -21.14 24.64
C PRO A 735 49.82 -20.90 25.18
N GLU A 736 49.99 -20.76 26.51
CA GLU A 736 51.22 -20.78 27.35
C GLU A 736 51.94 -19.42 27.66
N PRO A 737 52.65 -19.24 28.82
CA PRO A 737 51.96 -18.89 30.08
C PRO A 737 52.58 -17.74 30.95
N GLU A 738 51.80 -17.31 31.97
CA GLU A 738 52.20 -16.65 33.25
C GLU A 738 52.83 -15.23 33.24
N PRO A 739 52.91 -14.50 34.39
CA PRO A 739 52.55 -14.85 35.79
C PRO A 739 51.46 -13.97 36.47
N GLN A 740 51.10 -14.33 37.72
CA GLN A 740 50.11 -13.66 38.59
C GLN A 740 50.73 -12.69 39.62
N PRO A 741 49.90 -11.84 40.27
CA PRO A 741 49.96 -11.70 41.74
C PRO A 741 48.58 -11.75 42.46
N GLU A 742 48.61 -11.79 43.79
CA GLU A 742 47.50 -12.17 44.71
C GLU A 742 46.39 -11.12 44.97
N PRO A 743 45.20 -11.55 45.45
CA PRO A 743 44.16 -10.69 46.04
C PRO A 743 44.05 -10.75 47.58
N GLU A 744 43.65 -9.65 48.22
CA GLU A 744 43.38 -9.56 49.68
C GLU A 744 41.97 -10.08 50.11
N PRO A 745 41.78 -10.47 51.39
CA PRO A 745 40.58 -11.18 51.86
C PRO A 745 39.38 -10.29 52.22
N GLN A 746 38.17 -10.79 51.95
CA GLN A 746 36.90 -10.14 52.30
C GLN A 746 36.21 -10.82 53.51
N ARG A 747 35.44 -10.05 54.29
CA ARG A 747 34.66 -10.54 55.46
C ARG A 747 33.21 -10.88 55.07
N PRO A 748 32.56 -11.86 55.72
CA PRO A 748 31.18 -12.25 55.43
C PRO A 748 30.14 -11.21 55.88
N ARG A 749 28.96 -11.27 55.26
CA ARG A 749 27.77 -10.46 55.58
C ARG A 749 26.61 -11.40 55.93
N PRO A 750 25.80 -11.11 56.96
CA PRO A 750 24.76 -12.03 57.42
C PRO A 750 23.50 -12.04 56.54
N GLU A 751 22.73 -13.12 56.69
CA GLU A 751 21.54 -13.50 55.95
C GLU A 751 20.26 -13.30 56.81
N PRO A 752 19.10 -12.89 56.23
CA PRO A 752 17.86 -12.69 56.99
C PRO A 752 16.81 -13.80 56.81
N GLU A 753 16.15 -14.19 57.91
CA GLU A 753 15.11 -15.22 57.95
C GLU A 753 13.75 -14.78 57.32
N PRO A 754 12.96 -15.70 56.73
CA PRO A 754 11.62 -15.41 56.24
C PRO A 754 10.54 -15.47 57.33
N GLN A 755 9.97 -14.32 57.72
CA GLN A 755 8.85 -14.23 58.67
C GLN A 755 7.47 -14.50 58.04
N ARG A 756 6.46 -14.80 58.86
CA ARG A 756 5.16 -15.39 58.44
C ARG A 756 3.94 -14.50 58.78
N ARG A 757 2.98 -14.43 57.84
CA ARG A 757 1.58 -13.92 57.97
C ARG A 757 1.41 -12.38 58.14
N PRO A 758 0.20 -11.80 57.97
CA PRO A 758 -1.09 -12.39 57.52
C PRO A 758 -1.62 -11.79 56.19
N ALA A 759 -2.77 -12.29 55.72
CA ALA A 759 -3.43 -11.81 54.49
C ALA A 759 -4.78 -11.11 54.76
N LYS A 760 -5.16 -10.18 53.88
CA LYS A 760 -6.54 -9.72 53.65
C LYS A 760 -6.78 -9.45 52.15
N PRO A 761 -8.02 -9.52 51.65
CA PRO A 761 -8.28 -9.66 50.22
C PRO A 761 -8.36 -8.33 49.46
N ALA A 762 -7.93 -8.36 48.20
CA ALA A 762 -8.33 -7.38 47.17
C ALA A 762 -9.40 -8.01 46.27
N ALA A 763 -10.41 -7.22 45.89
CA ALA A 763 -11.51 -7.71 45.05
C ALA A 763 -11.10 -7.79 43.57
N VAL A 764 -11.43 -8.90 42.91
CA VAL A 764 -11.32 -9.05 41.45
C VAL A 764 -12.68 -8.74 40.83
N SER A 765 -12.70 -7.93 39.76
CA SER A 765 -13.94 -7.59 39.04
C SER A 765 -14.30 -8.71 38.06
N ASP A 766 -15.38 -9.43 38.35
CA ASP A 766 -15.83 -10.55 37.52
C ASP A 766 -16.67 -10.08 36.31
N THR A 767 -16.09 -10.18 35.12
CA THR A 767 -16.75 -9.83 33.85
C THR A 767 -17.24 -11.06 33.08
N SER A 768 -17.80 -12.07 33.77
CA SER A 768 -18.41 -13.26 33.14
C SER A 768 -19.95 -13.17 32.96
N ALA A 769 -20.61 -12.16 33.52
CA ALA A 769 -22.07 -12.09 33.68
C ALA A 769 -22.90 -11.67 32.42
N PHE A 770 -22.43 -11.91 31.19
CA PHE A 770 -23.13 -11.47 29.96
C PHE A 770 -23.68 -12.59 29.05
N PHE A 771 -23.40 -13.87 29.34
CA PHE A 771 -23.77 -15.00 28.45
C PHE A 771 -24.74 -16.04 29.05
N ALA A 772 -25.22 -15.86 30.27
CA ALA A 772 -26.05 -16.85 30.99
C ALA A 772 -27.54 -16.45 31.10
N ALA A 773 -28.29 -16.42 29.98
CA ALA A 773 -29.70 -15.96 30.00
C ALA A 773 -30.66 -16.61 28.97
N ARG A 774 -30.42 -17.85 28.50
CA ARG A 774 -31.41 -18.74 27.84
C ARG A 774 -30.79 -20.14 27.65
N ALA A 775 -31.49 -21.26 27.79
CA ALA A 775 -32.87 -21.49 28.24
C ALA A 775 -32.93 -22.83 29.01
N GLN A 776 -33.92 -23.00 29.90
CA GLN A 776 -34.10 -24.23 30.67
C GLN A 776 -35.58 -24.65 30.68
N ALA A 777 -35.92 -25.66 29.86
CA ALA A 777 -37.23 -26.32 29.83
C ALA A 777 -37.13 -27.68 29.13
N ALA A 778 -38.03 -28.61 29.50
CA ALA A 778 -38.22 -29.96 28.95
C ALA A 778 -37.09 -30.99 29.17
N SER A 779 -37.42 -32.04 29.93
CA SER A 779 -36.62 -33.23 30.21
C SER A 779 -37.35 -34.50 29.75
N THR A 780 -36.62 -35.51 29.25
CA THR A 780 -36.91 -36.98 29.22
C THR A 780 -35.96 -37.63 28.18
N PRO A 781 -35.37 -38.83 28.40
CA PRO A 781 -34.26 -39.34 27.57
C PRO A 781 -34.69 -40.27 26.42
N PRO A 782 -33.84 -40.45 25.38
CA PRO A 782 -34.01 -41.47 24.33
C PRO A 782 -33.26 -42.79 24.64
N GLU A 783 -33.78 -43.88 24.06
CA GLU A 783 -33.24 -45.24 24.14
C GLU A 783 -32.38 -45.59 22.88
N ALA A 784 -31.79 -46.80 22.83
CA ALA A 784 -30.79 -47.17 21.83
C ALA A 784 -31.33 -47.45 20.41
N PRO A 785 -30.56 -47.15 19.33
CA PRO A 785 -30.94 -47.45 17.94
C PRO A 785 -30.54 -48.87 17.48
N ALA A 786 -31.29 -49.40 16.52
CA ALA A 786 -31.11 -50.71 15.88
C ALA A 786 -30.57 -50.57 14.41
N PRO A 787 -30.34 -51.67 13.65
CA PRO A 787 -29.35 -51.68 12.56
C PRO A 787 -29.80 -51.18 11.16
N ILE A 788 -28.78 -51.08 10.28
CA ILE A 788 -28.77 -50.51 8.93
C ILE A 788 -29.41 -51.46 7.88
N PRO A 789 -30.20 -50.96 6.90
CA PRO A 789 -30.67 -51.75 5.74
C PRO A 789 -29.62 -51.86 4.62
N SER A 790 -29.62 -52.99 3.90
CA SER A 790 -28.64 -53.32 2.85
C SER A 790 -29.17 -53.15 1.41
N ILE A 791 -28.25 -52.97 0.45
CA ILE A 791 -28.54 -52.89 -0.99
C ILE A 791 -28.22 -54.26 -1.65
N PRO A 792 -29.11 -54.82 -2.51
CA PRO A 792 -28.93 -56.16 -3.08
C PRO A 792 -27.91 -56.23 -4.22
N LYS A 793 -27.37 -57.44 -4.47
CA LYS A 793 -26.35 -57.76 -5.47
C LYS A 793 -26.88 -58.75 -6.52
N ALA A 794 -26.49 -58.57 -7.79
CA ALA A 794 -26.82 -59.43 -8.92
C ALA A 794 -25.70 -60.46 -9.25
N PRO A 795 -25.99 -61.57 -9.98
CA PRO A 795 -25.16 -62.78 -10.00
C PRO A 795 -24.06 -62.84 -11.10
N PRO A 796 -23.10 -63.79 -11.00
CA PRO A 796 -21.94 -63.89 -11.89
C PRO A 796 -22.09 -64.86 -13.08
N ALA A 797 -21.19 -64.75 -14.06
CA ALA A 797 -20.90 -65.73 -15.11
C ALA A 797 -19.37 -65.96 -15.22
N ALA A 798 -18.90 -67.04 -15.87
CA ALA A 798 -17.51 -67.48 -15.74
C ALA A 798 -16.90 -68.24 -16.95
N LYS A 799 -15.54 -68.21 -16.99
CA LYS A 799 -14.57 -69.00 -17.79
C LYS A 799 -14.32 -68.59 -19.26
N ALA A 800 -13.05 -68.77 -19.66
CA ALA A 800 -12.48 -68.56 -21.00
C ALA A 800 -12.37 -69.90 -21.78
N PRO A 801 -11.81 -69.94 -23.01
CA PRO A 801 -10.34 -70.03 -23.16
C PRO A 801 -9.71 -69.35 -24.42
N GLU A 802 -8.38 -69.15 -24.33
CA GLU A 802 -7.28 -69.23 -25.33
C GLU A 802 -7.38 -68.66 -26.80
N ALA A 803 -6.20 -68.41 -27.37
CA ALA A 803 -5.90 -67.68 -28.62
C ALA A 803 -5.68 -68.66 -29.83
N PRO A 804 -5.25 -68.28 -31.07
CA PRO A 804 -4.59 -67.02 -31.50
C PRO A 804 -4.89 -66.45 -32.92
N ALA A 805 -4.16 -65.37 -33.25
CA ALA A 805 -3.65 -64.95 -34.57
C ALA A 805 -4.49 -64.11 -35.57
N ASP A 806 -3.74 -63.22 -36.24
CA ASP A 806 -3.86 -62.52 -37.54
C ASP A 806 -5.02 -61.54 -37.89
N ASP A 807 -4.60 -60.27 -38.04
CA ASP A 807 -4.95 -59.25 -39.06
C ASP A 807 -6.31 -58.51 -39.16
N ASP A 808 -6.20 -57.32 -39.78
CA ASP A 808 -7.24 -56.40 -40.27
C ASP A 808 -8.28 -55.79 -39.30
N VAL A 809 -7.81 -55.29 -38.15
CA VAL A 809 -8.63 -54.45 -37.23
C VAL A 809 -8.62 -52.95 -37.60
N ILE A 810 -7.56 -52.45 -38.25
CA ILE A 810 -7.33 -50.99 -38.45
C ILE A 810 -8.41 -50.33 -39.30
N TYR A 811 -8.72 -50.89 -40.48
CA TYR A 811 -9.70 -50.31 -41.41
C TYR A 811 -11.12 -50.27 -40.85
N ARG A 812 -11.47 -51.21 -39.95
CA ARG A 812 -12.78 -51.25 -39.32
C ARG A 812 -12.93 -50.20 -38.22
N ARG A 813 -11.83 -49.84 -37.54
CA ARG A 813 -11.80 -48.84 -36.45
C ARG A 813 -12.00 -47.41 -36.94
N MET A 814 -11.31 -47.01 -38.03
CA MET A 814 -11.49 -45.67 -38.62
C MET A 814 -12.92 -45.41 -39.11
N LEU A 815 -13.64 -46.45 -39.55
CA LEU A 815 -15.03 -46.33 -40.00
C LEU A 815 -16.05 -46.33 -38.85
N SER A 816 -15.72 -46.86 -37.67
CA SER A 816 -16.56 -46.72 -36.47
C SER A 816 -16.36 -45.39 -35.76
N GLU A 817 -15.14 -44.87 -35.69
CA GLU A 817 -14.82 -43.63 -34.97
C GLU A 817 -15.38 -42.37 -35.68
N MET A 818 -15.73 -42.45 -36.96
CA MET A 818 -16.31 -41.33 -37.74
C MET A 818 -17.86 -41.27 -37.74
N LEU A 819 -18.55 -42.26 -37.16
CA LEU A 819 -20.02 -42.33 -37.10
C LEU A 819 -20.60 -42.58 -35.68
N GLY A 820 -19.78 -42.52 -34.64
CA GLY A 820 -20.24 -42.61 -33.24
C GLY A 820 -20.78 -41.29 -32.69
N ASP A 821 -21.72 -41.35 -31.75
CA ASP A 821 -22.16 -40.18 -30.97
C ASP A 821 -21.05 -39.76 -29.98
N PRO A 822 -20.64 -38.48 -29.94
CA PRO A 822 -19.58 -38.02 -29.05
C PRO A 822 -19.87 -38.16 -27.54
N HIS A 823 -21.10 -38.47 -27.11
CA HIS A 823 -21.39 -38.72 -25.69
C HIS A 823 -20.98 -40.11 -25.19
N ASP A 824 -20.94 -41.14 -26.04
CA ASP A 824 -20.67 -42.52 -25.59
C ASP A 824 -19.19 -42.80 -25.30
N LEU A 825 -18.28 -42.00 -25.87
CA LEU A 825 -16.82 -42.12 -25.65
C LEU A 825 -16.38 -41.84 -24.20
N VAL A 826 -17.20 -41.13 -23.41
CA VAL A 826 -16.89 -40.75 -22.02
C VAL A 826 -16.96 -41.93 -21.05
N ASN A 827 -17.67 -43.02 -21.42
CA ASN A 827 -17.96 -44.15 -20.53
C ASN A 827 -17.17 -45.44 -20.88
N SER A 828 -16.13 -45.35 -21.72
CA SER A 828 -15.28 -46.50 -22.05
C SER A 828 -14.31 -46.82 -20.91
N PRO A 829 -14.30 -48.04 -20.34
CA PRO A 829 -13.52 -48.37 -19.14
C PRO A 829 -12.01 -48.52 -19.37
N ASP A 830 -11.53 -48.49 -20.63
CA ASP A 830 -10.11 -48.68 -20.99
C ASP A 830 -9.33 -47.36 -21.21
N LEU A 831 -9.90 -46.18 -20.92
CA LEU A 831 -9.18 -44.89 -20.99
C LEU A 831 -8.66 -44.42 -19.62
N ASP A 832 -7.70 -45.18 -19.05
CA ASP A 832 -7.03 -44.82 -17.78
C ASP A 832 -5.87 -43.82 -18.00
N TRP A 833 -6.20 -42.56 -18.31
CA TRP A 833 -5.23 -41.50 -18.61
C TRP A 833 -4.57 -40.89 -17.37
N GLN A 834 -3.77 -41.67 -16.63
CA GLN A 834 -3.03 -41.17 -15.48
C GLN A 834 -1.94 -40.16 -15.90
N SER A 835 -2.08 -38.89 -15.50
CA SER A 835 -1.06 -37.87 -15.78
C SER A 835 0.16 -38.03 -14.88
N VAL A 836 1.25 -37.33 -15.23
CA VAL A 836 2.45 -37.27 -14.37
C VAL A 836 2.12 -36.64 -13.00
N TRP A 837 1.14 -35.73 -12.95
CA TRP A 837 0.72 -35.04 -11.74
C TRP A 837 -0.10 -35.94 -10.80
N ASP A 838 -0.87 -36.91 -11.31
CA ASP A 838 -1.67 -37.83 -10.48
C ASP A 838 -0.78 -38.78 -9.67
N ARG A 839 0.40 -39.12 -10.21
CA ARG A 839 1.47 -39.77 -9.43
C ARG A 839 2.05 -38.85 -8.35
N GLY A 840 2.14 -37.54 -8.60
CA GLY A 840 2.49 -36.56 -7.58
C GLY A 840 1.47 -36.48 -6.44
N TRP A 841 0.18 -36.40 -6.77
CA TRP A 841 -0.92 -36.32 -5.79
C TRP A 841 -1.08 -37.60 -4.97
N SER A 842 -0.96 -38.79 -5.59
CA SER A 842 -1.02 -40.06 -4.87
C SER A 842 0.20 -40.29 -3.96
N LEU A 843 1.40 -39.88 -4.37
CA LEU A 843 2.59 -39.88 -3.49
C LEU A 843 2.49 -38.85 -2.35
N ALA A 844 1.84 -37.70 -2.57
CA ALA A 844 1.56 -36.73 -1.51
C ALA A 844 0.58 -37.28 -0.46
N ALA A 845 -0.51 -37.93 -0.89
CA ALA A 845 -1.44 -38.60 0.02
C ALA A 845 -0.75 -39.72 0.83
N ALA A 846 0.08 -40.54 0.17
CA ALA A 846 0.84 -41.60 0.84
C ALA A 846 1.86 -41.07 1.87
N ALA A 847 2.38 -39.85 1.69
CA ALA A 847 3.26 -39.19 2.67
C ALA A 847 2.49 -38.63 3.88
N GLU A 848 1.19 -38.36 3.74
CA GLU A 848 0.33 -37.90 4.84
C GLU A 848 -0.11 -39.06 5.76
N ASP A 849 -0.36 -40.24 5.19
CA ASP A 849 -0.79 -41.45 5.92
C ASP A 849 0.34 -42.26 6.60
N LYS A 850 1.63 -41.90 6.43
CA LYS A 850 2.74 -42.70 7.02
C LYS A 850 2.63 -42.78 8.56
N PRO A 851 2.49 -43.97 9.17
CA PRO A 851 2.22 -44.12 10.60
C PRO A 851 3.40 -43.68 11.48
N VAL A 852 3.13 -43.53 12.79
CA VAL A 852 4.16 -43.21 13.78
C VAL A 852 4.98 -44.46 14.10
N GLU A 853 6.23 -44.50 13.65
CA GLU A 853 7.13 -45.63 13.83
C GLU A 853 7.81 -45.67 15.22
N ALA A 854 7.93 -44.51 15.90
CA ALA A 854 8.51 -44.42 17.25
C ALA A 854 7.78 -43.42 18.15
N GLN A 855 7.69 -43.75 19.44
CA GLN A 855 7.20 -42.86 20.50
C GLN A 855 8.27 -42.72 21.59
N THR A 856 8.28 -41.59 22.30
CA THR A 856 9.11 -41.44 23.50
C THR A 856 8.56 -42.30 24.64
N GLU A 857 9.33 -42.45 25.73
CA GLU A 857 8.90 -43.09 26.98
C GLU A 857 7.67 -42.42 27.65
N HIS A 858 7.21 -41.28 27.11
CA HIS A 858 6.02 -40.56 27.56
C HIS A 858 4.93 -40.49 26.47
N GLY A 859 4.95 -41.42 25.50
CA GLY A 859 3.89 -41.61 24.49
C GLY A 859 3.80 -40.51 23.42
N LEU A 860 4.79 -39.62 23.32
CA LEU A 860 4.81 -38.58 22.30
C LEU A 860 5.42 -39.12 21.00
N PRO A 861 4.80 -38.90 19.83
CA PRO A 861 5.31 -39.40 18.55
C PRO A 861 6.63 -38.70 18.18
N VAL A 862 7.70 -39.48 18.04
CA VAL A 862 9.00 -38.98 17.58
C VAL A 862 8.89 -38.67 16.09
N ARG A 863 9.39 -37.49 15.69
CA ARG A 863 9.38 -37.04 14.28
C ARG A 863 10.78 -37.12 13.70
N GLU A 864 11.00 -38.09 12.82
CA GLU A 864 12.21 -38.11 11.99
C GLU A 864 12.17 -37.00 10.93
N PRO A 865 13.21 -36.15 10.83
CA PRO A 865 13.30 -35.16 9.77
C PRO A 865 13.28 -35.82 8.38
N GLY A 866 12.43 -35.32 7.49
CA GLY A 866 12.32 -35.82 6.11
C GLY A 866 11.41 -37.03 5.89
N ALA A 867 10.99 -37.76 6.93
CA ALA A 867 10.20 -39.00 6.81
C ALA A 867 8.76 -38.82 6.25
N ARG A 868 8.34 -37.60 5.95
CA ARG A 868 7.07 -37.23 5.28
C ARG A 868 7.27 -36.28 4.08
N LEU A 869 8.47 -36.26 3.48
CA LEU A 869 8.71 -35.54 2.23
C LEU A 869 8.35 -36.43 1.03
N VAL A 870 7.63 -35.85 0.07
CA VAL A 870 7.42 -36.48 -1.24
C VAL A 870 8.77 -36.51 -1.99
N PRO A 871 9.18 -37.65 -2.58
CA PRO A 871 10.43 -37.74 -3.32
C PRO A 871 10.55 -36.65 -4.40
N GLY A 872 11.64 -35.88 -4.36
CA GLY A 872 11.89 -34.75 -5.26
C GLY A 872 11.47 -33.37 -4.74
N ALA A 873 10.71 -33.27 -3.65
CA ALA A 873 10.23 -31.98 -3.11
C ALA A 873 11.30 -31.11 -2.42
N ALA A 874 12.55 -31.58 -2.33
CA ALA A 874 13.63 -30.91 -1.61
C ALA A 874 14.99 -31.05 -2.31
N ASN A 875 15.21 -30.25 -3.36
CA ASN A 875 16.54 -29.92 -3.89
C ASN A 875 16.57 -28.40 -4.14
N GLY A 876 17.00 -27.64 -3.14
CA GLY A 876 16.84 -26.17 -3.08
C GLY A 876 17.94 -25.46 -2.27
N THR A 877 19.14 -26.03 -2.24
CA THR A 877 20.34 -25.47 -1.60
C THR A 877 21.49 -25.58 -2.59
N GLY A 878 22.01 -24.45 -3.06
CA GLY A 878 22.90 -24.41 -4.23
C GLY A 878 24.38 -24.62 -3.94
N THR A 879 25.11 -25.02 -4.98
CA THR A 879 26.57 -24.92 -5.09
C THR A 879 26.92 -24.33 -6.45
N THR A 880 27.86 -23.38 -6.48
CA THR A 880 28.39 -22.77 -7.69
C THR A 880 29.42 -23.68 -8.34
N GLU A 881 29.38 -23.89 -9.66
CA GLU A 881 30.55 -23.79 -10.58
C GLU A 881 30.16 -24.04 -12.06
N GLU A 882 31.14 -23.92 -12.96
CA GLU A 882 31.00 -23.54 -14.38
C GLU A 882 30.58 -24.68 -15.35
N GLY A 883 29.84 -24.35 -16.42
CA GLY A 883 29.50 -25.30 -17.49
C GLY A 883 28.74 -24.70 -18.70
N ARG A 884 29.46 -24.39 -19.78
CA ARG A 884 28.95 -24.00 -21.12
C ARG A 884 28.32 -25.18 -21.91
N PRO A 885 27.54 -24.95 -22.99
CA PRO A 885 26.52 -23.91 -23.24
C PRO A 885 25.26 -24.51 -23.96
N ASP A 886 24.42 -23.66 -24.57
CA ASP A 886 23.54 -23.85 -25.76
C ASP A 886 23.00 -25.28 -26.09
N ASP A 887 21.68 -25.52 -26.14
CA ASP A 887 20.91 -25.25 -27.38
C ASP A 887 19.37 -25.15 -27.20
N ASP A 888 18.80 -24.18 -27.91
CA ASP A 888 17.62 -24.16 -28.80
C ASP A 888 16.26 -24.86 -28.48
N GLN A 889 15.17 -24.27 -29.04
CA GLN A 889 13.78 -24.76 -29.17
C GLN A 889 13.04 -25.21 -27.88
N GLY A 890 11.85 -24.68 -27.50
CA GLY A 890 10.82 -23.91 -28.21
C GLY A 890 9.47 -24.63 -28.12
N SER A 891 8.35 -24.01 -28.57
CA SER A 891 7.05 -24.69 -28.81
C SER A 891 6.27 -25.15 -27.54
N LEU A 892 4.94 -25.03 -27.37
CA LEU A 892 3.84 -24.41 -28.12
C LEU A 892 2.58 -24.30 -27.20
N VAL A 893 1.53 -23.61 -27.66
CA VAL A 893 0.09 -23.76 -27.29
C VAL A 893 -0.30 -23.77 -25.79
N GLY A 894 -1.07 -22.75 -25.39
CA GLY A 894 -2.06 -22.88 -24.31
C GLY A 894 -3.47 -23.14 -24.86
N SER A 895 -4.39 -23.64 -24.02
CA SER A 895 -5.83 -23.71 -24.33
C SER A 895 -6.66 -23.40 -23.08
N ASN A 896 -7.80 -22.72 -23.28
CA ASN A 896 -8.68 -22.28 -22.18
C ASN A 896 -9.68 -23.39 -21.78
N GLY A 897 -9.78 -23.66 -20.47
CA GLY A 897 -10.79 -24.54 -19.88
C GLY A 897 -11.29 -24.01 -18.55
N LEU A 898 -12.51 -23.44 -18.53
CA LEU A 898 -13.09 -22.81 -17.33
C LEU A 898 -13.66 -23.86 -16.35
N ALA A 899 -12.85 -24.28 -15.37
CA ALA A 899 -13.31 -25.09 -14.23
C ALA A 899 -13.43 -24.22 -12.96
N ARG A 900 -14.68 -23.89 -12.56
CA ARG A 900 -14.96 -23.21 -11.28
C ARG A 900 -14.84 -24.19 -10.11
N HIS A 901 -13.63 -24.42 -9.61
CA HIS A 901 -13.46 -25.08 -8.32
C HIS A 901 -13.79 -24.12 -7.17
N SER A 902 -15.00 -24.24 -6.63
CA SER A 902 -15.39 -23.65 -5.36
C SER A 902 -14.42 -24.10 -4.27
N ALA A 903 -13.77 -23.17 -3.58
CA ALA A 903 -12.88 -23.48 -2.47
C ALA A 903 -13.63 -24.26 -1.39
N ALA A 904 -13.26 -25.52 -1.19
CA ALA A 904 -13.79 -26.34 -0.11
C ALA A 904 -13.41 -25.69 1.23
N GLY A 905 -14.41 -25.29 2.01
CA GLY A 905 -14.19 -24.72 3.33
C GLY A 905 -13.52 -25.77 4.22
N ARG A 906 -12.32 -25.46 4.73
CA ARG A 906 -11.64 -26.32 5.72
C ARG A 906 -12.56 -26.54 6.91
N ASP A 907 -12.74 -27.79 7.31
CA ASP A 907 -13.65 -28.17 8.37
C ASP A 907 -13.34 -27.42 9.69
N PRO A 908 -14.28 -26.61 10.22
CA PRO A 908 -14.06 -25.89 11.46
C PRO A 908 -14.05 -26.81 12.70
N GLU A 909 -14.50 -28.07 12.62
CA GLU A 909 -14.34 -29.07 13.69
C GLU A 909 -12.88 -29.53 13.75
N ALA A 910 -12.29 -29.99 12.63
CA ALA A 910 -10.88 -30.37 12.54
C ALA A 910 -9.90 -29.26 13.01
N VAL A 911 -10.18 -28.00 12.66
CA VAL A 911 -9.39 -26.85 13.14
C VAL A 911 -9.52 -26.69 14.67
N ARG A 912 -10.73 -26.82 15.23
CA ARG A 912 -10.94 -26.79 16.69
C ARG A 912 -10.27 -27.98 17.40
N ALA A 913 -10.31 -29.18 16.80
CA ALA A 913 -9.63 -30.36 17.32
C ALA A 913 -8.11 -30.14 17.39
N SER A 914 -7.50 -29.60 16.33
CA SER A 914 -6.07 -29.24 16.28
C SER A 914 -5.67 -28.24 17.38
N PHE A 915 -6.43 -27.17 17.59
CA PHE A 915 -6.17 -26.25 18.70
C PHE A 915 -6.37 -26.91 20.07
N SER A 916 -7.39 -27.78 20.21
CA SER A 916 -7.67 -28.45 21.49
C SER A 916 -6.55 -29.41 21.92
N SER A 917 -5.95 -30.16 21.00
CA SER A 917 -4.83 -31.06 21.32
C SER A 917 -3.55 -30.28 21.64
N HIS A 918 -3.28 -29.18 20.92
CA HIS A 918 -2.17 -28.28 21.25
C HIS A 918 -2.30 -27.67 22.65
N PHE A 919 -3.47 -27.11 23.00
CA PHE A 919 -3.74 -26.60 24.36
C PHE A 919 -3.94 -27.69 25.43
N GLY A 920 -4.05 -28.96 25.03
CA GLY A 920 -3.93 -30.14 25.89
C GLY A 920 -2.48 -30.41 26.25
N GLY A 921 -1.61 -30.59 25.23
CA GLY A 921 -0.17 -30.83 25.42
C GLY A 921 0.53 -29.71 26.20
N VAL A 922 0.23 -28.44 25.89
CA VAL A 922 0.78 -27.28 26.63
C VAL A 922 0.31 -27.24 28.10
N ARG A 923 -0.85 -27.81 28.44
CA ARG A 923 -1.25 -27.99 29.84
C ARG A 923 -0.55 -29.15 30.51
N SER A 924 -0.46 -30.31 29.85
CA SER A 924 0.21 -31.50 30.38
C SER A 924 1.69 -31.25 30.70
N GLY A 925 2.41 -30.58 29.79
CA GLY A 925 3.80 -30.16 30.05
C GLY A 925 3.93 -29.16 31.20
N ARG A 926 2.90 -28.34 31.47
CA ARG A 926 2.89 -27.37 32.57
C ARG A 926 2.41 -27.93 33.92
N SER A 927 1.74 -29.10 33.95
CA SER A 927 1.52 -29.85 35.18
C SER A 927 2.77 -30.64 35.57
N HIS A 928 3.36 -31.40 34.64
CA HIS A 928 4.59 -32.15 34.97
C HIS A 928 5.77 -31.24 35.33
N ALA A 929 5.93 -30.08 34.68
CA ALA A 929 6.95 -29.09 35.06
C ALA A 929 6.71 -28.39 36.41
N ARG A 930 5.61 -28.71 37.12
CA ARG A 930 5.42 -28.36 38.54
C ARG A 930 5.72 -29.55 39.44
N GLU A 931 5.23 -30.73 39.10
CA GLU A 931 5.49 -31.97 39.83
C GLU A 931 7.00 -32.29 39.92
N THR A 932 7.76 -32.06 38.84
CA THR A 932 9.22 -32.24 38.86
C THR A 932 10.00 -31.13 39.58
N SER A 933 9.34 -30.04 39.98
CA SER A 933 9.95 -28.95 40.76
C SER A 933 9.69 -29.03 42.27
N GLU A 934 8.86 -29.97 42.72
CA GLU A 934 8.57 -30.21 44.15
C GLU A 934 9.19 -31.53 44.67
N GLY A 935 9.98 -32.23 43.83
CA GLY A 935 10.45 -33.60 44.08
C GLY A 935 11.91 -33.79 44.50
N SER A 936 12.66 -32.74 44.86
CA SER A 936 14.12 -32.82 45.08
C SER A 936 14.62 -32.29 46.44
N ASP A 937 13.78 -32.30 47.48
CA ASP A 937 14.10 -31.88 48.86
C ASP A 937 13.80 -33.00 49.89
N GLN A 938 13.87 -34.29 49.48
CA GLN A 938 13.79 -35.45 50.38
C GLN A 938 14.72 -36.61 49.97
N GLU A 939 16.01 -36.47 50.27
CA GLU A 939 16.93 -37.58 50.61
C GLU A 939 17.95 -37.10 51.68
#